data_AF-A0A0G4EPZ3-F1
#
_entry.id   AF-A0A0G4EPZ3-F1
#
_cell.length_a   1.000
_cell.length_b   1.000
_cell.length_c   1.000
_cell.angle_alpha   90.00
_cell.angle_beta   90.00
_cell.angle_gamma   90.00
#
_symmetry.space_group_name_H-M   'P 1'
#
loop_
_entity.id
_entity.type
_entity.pdbx_description
1 polymer ?
#
loop_
_entity_poly.entity_id
_entity_poly.type
_entity_poly.pdbx_seq_one_letter_code
_entity_poly.pdbx_strand_id
1 'polypeptide(L)'
;MAAWRSAVIMMILCVASTCVGTEARPAQQVRLRGLQVSPPGNTSLTASEYDALVGLLGGLLNSSDTTPLTSVYRTSAHGTNYGDLLDRVGDAKPLVLVIRKDKNVFGVYVSAGIQLPDDPTDVNSYRSDVWYFSLVGHFPQPTKIEIPQVQLSVDVAGRNGSAVGANMYIDGHLWLGYGGYSDGPPAVPPAADIRSCFQRTFSDFVPEDYTGERDDEDDAVLAGSAEFMADEIEVLHVAMLPPKNSSLSTSEYEALVGLLNSTDDAPLTSLYRTSVHGTTYGDLLDNVGDAKPLVFVVKKDQYVFGAFINCGLELPDKPTSRHDYECGVWWFSLAGHFPLPTKMEIDRYDQFVGVAGREGSIWPGPSNMYIAYIIFLGYGWPSVQPAADIRSCEQYHSEALDVPEGYSGERSDSGLALLGGSRKFMADEIEVLKSPIIPTPPPPNGAPVSPSEYEALVSLLSSSSNGTTRLTSLYRASVHGTTYGDLLDNVGDAKPLVFVVRKDKYVFGAFINCGLELPEGPRDAEHGYECDLWHFSLSGHFPKPTKIDIDNEDQWVDVAARKGSVEGRAKLHIHESLYLNFGLPWALTDIRRCAQYLRPLPEGYTGVRDDSGNALLAGSSLFHADEIEILHVVDR
;
A
#
# COMPACT_ATOMS: atom_id res chain seq x y z
N MET A 1 58.74 -52.76 53.85
CA MET A 1 58.16 -53.57 52.75
C MET A 1 58.12 -52.67 51.52
N ALA A 2 59.22 -52.65 50.77
CA ALA A 2 59.36 -53.29 49.45
C ALA A 2 58.59 -52.48 48.38
N ALA A 3 59.16 -51.51 47.67
CA ALA A 3 60.32 -51.49 46.77
C ALA A 3 60.12 -52.23 45.43
N TRP A 4 60.44 -51.49 44.35
CA TRP A 4 60.91 -51.93 43.02
C TRP A 4 59.85 -52.40 42.00
N ARG A 5 59.95 -52.15 40.69
CA ARG A 5 60.93 -51.54 39.73
C ARG A 5 60.21 -51.54 38.36
N SER A 6 60.36 -50.59 37.44
CA SER A 6 61.46 -50.38 36.46
C SER A 6 60.95 -49.28 35.50
N ALA A 7 61.61 -48.15 35.17
CA ALA A 7 62.97 -47.85 34.70
C ALA A 7 62.99 -47.47 33.19
N VAL A 8 63.42 -46.22 32.92
CA VAL A 8 64.29 -45.74 31.81
C VAL A 8 63.60 -45.65 30.42
N ILE A 9 63.54 -44.50 29.73
CA ILE A 9 64.63 -43.84 28.99
C ILE A 9 64.40 -42.31 28.88
N MET A 10 65.46 -41.56 29.14
CA MET A 10 65.65 -40.13 28.89
C MET A 10 66.36 -39.97 27.53
N MET A 11 65.85 -39.15 26.62
CA MET A 11 66.66 -38.58 25.53
C MET A 11 66.11 -37.25 25.04
N ILE A 12 66.98 -36.24 25.13
CA ILE A 12 66.91 -34.89 24.59
C ILE A 12 66.96 -34.97 23.05
N LEU A 13 66.06 -34.28 22.35
CA LEU A 13 66.25 -33.88 20.95
C LEU A 13 65.35 -32.70 20.60
N CYS A 14 66.00 -31.63 20.14
CA CYS A 14 65.41 -30.44 19.54
C CYS A 14 64.36 -30.82 18.48
N VAL A 15 63.13 -30.31 18.62
CA VAL A 15 62.15 -30.29 17.54
C VAL A 15 61.88 -28.85 17.16
N ALA A 16 62.19 -28.57 15.90
CA ALA A 16 62.01 -27.31 15.23
C ALA A 16 60.55 -26.83 15.31
N SER A 17 60.41 -25.53 15.57
CA SER A 17 59.19 -24.77 15.33
C SER A 17 58.88 -24.82 13.84
N THR A 18 57.94 -25.68 13.43
CA THR A 18 57.30 -25.55 12.13
C THR A 18 56.20 -24.51 12.25
N CYS A 19 56.52 -23.28 11.84
CA CYS A 19 55.52 -22.28 11.51
C CYS A 19 54.59 -22.88 10.44
N VAL A 20 53.39 -23.29 10.84
CA VAL A 20 52.30 -23.54 9.89
C VAL A 20 51.85 -22.16 9.43
N GLY A 21 52.41 -21.70 8.31
CA GLY A 21 51.85 -20.60 7.55
C GLY A 21 50.48 -21.04 7.05
N THR A 22 49.42 -20.57 7.70
CA THR A 22 48.08 -20.56 7.12
C THR A 22 48.12 -19.59 5.95
N GLU A 23 48.43 -20.09 4.76
CA GLU A 23 48.14 -19.40 3.50
C GLU A 23 46.64 -19.13 3.47
N ALA A 24 46.28 -17.85 3.58
CA ALA A 24 44.94 -17.38 3.28
C ALA A 24 44.63 -17.78 1.84
N ARG A 25 43.75 -18.78 1.68
CA ARG A 25 43.21 -19.12 0.35
C ARG A 25 42.58 -17.86 -0.22
N PRO A 26 42.95 -17.41 -1.43
CA PRO A 26 42.27 -16.28 -2.06
C PRO A 26 40.79 -16.63 -2.15
N ALA A 27 39.95 -15.73 -1.62
CA ALA A 27 38.51 -15.85 -1.69
C ALA A 27 38.13 -16.14 -3.15
N GLN A 28 37.40 -17.23 -3.35
CA GLN A 28 36.96 -17.68 -4.66
C GLN A 28 35.94 -16.65 -5.18
N GLN A 29 36.43 -15.68 -5.95
CA GLN A 29 35.63 -14.65 -6.59
C GLN A 29 34.59 -15.35 -7.47
N VAL A 30 33.33 -15.33 -7.02
CA VAL A 30 32.19 -15.87 -7.77
C VAL A 30 32.09 -15.03 -9.04
N ARG A 31 32.62 -15.57 -10.13
CA ARG A 31 32.65 -14.92 -11.45
C ARG A 31 31.25 -15.06 -12.05
N LEU A 32 30.32 -14.23 -11.58
CA LEU A 32 29.02 -14.04 -12.21
C LEU A 32 29.28 -13.59 -13.65
N ARG A 33 29.05 -14.46 -14.64
CA ARG A 33 29.06 -14.11 -16.07
C ARG A 33 27.78 -13.34 -16.41
N GLY A 34 27.53 -12.22 -15.71
CA GLY A 34 26.49 -11.26 -16.06
C GLY A 34 26.99 -10.32 -17.16
N LEU A 35 26.08 -9.75 -17.95
CA LEU A 35 26.40 -8.60 -18.80
C LEU A 35 27.00 -7.51 -17.90
N GLN A 36 28.23 -7.10 -18.17
CA GLN A 36 28.84 -5.98 -17.48
C GLN A 36 28.09 -4.71 -17.90
N VAL A 37 27.30 -4.15 -16.99
CA VAL A 37 26.57 -2.91 -17.22
C VAL A 37 27.48 -1.76 -16.80
N SER A 38 27.77 -0.85 -17.73
CA SER A 38 28.54 0.33 -17.39
C SER A 38 27.71 1.18 -16.43
N PRO A 39 28.26 1.59 -15.27
CA PRO A 39 27.57 2.51 -14.39
C PRO A 39 27.24 3.82 -15.12
N PRO A 40 26.18 4.53 -14.72
CA PRO A 40 25.87 5.86 -15.23
C PRO A 40 27.11 6.75 -15.17
N GLY A 41 27.37 7.53 -16.21
CA GLY A 41 28.59 8.36 -16.28
C GLY A 41 28.73 9.39 -15.16
N ASN A 42 27.67 9.62 -14.39
CA ASN A 42 27.61 10.57 -13.29
C ASN A 42 27.52 9.92 -11.90
N THR A 43 27.65 8.60 -11.74
CA THR A 43 27.65 8.01 -10.39
C THR A 43 29.01 8.09 -9.70
N SER A 44 29.03 8.10 -8.36
CA SER A 44 30.26 7.94 -7.57
C SER A 44 30.68 6.47 -7.41
N LEU A 45 29.79 5.53 -7.76
CA LEU A 45 30.06 4.10 -7.67
C LEU A 45 31.06 3.62 -8.74
N THR A 46 31.99 2.77 -8.33
CA THR A 46 32.77 1.97 -9.27
C THR A 46 31.86 0.95 -9.98
N ALA A 47 32.29 0.42 -11.14
CA ALA A 47 31.49 -0.58 -11.86
C ALA A 47 31.14 -1.80 -11.00
N SER A 48 32.07 -2.28 -10.15
CA SER A 48 31.80 -3.40 -9.25
C SER A 48 30.86 -3.05 -8.10
N GLU A 49 30.93 -1.82 -7.56
CA GLU A 49 29.98 -1.36 -6.54
C GLU A 49 28.57 -1.20 -7.14
N TYR A 50 28.48 -0.68 -8.36
CA TYR A 50 27.22 -0.55 -9.10
C TYR A 50 26.59 -1.91 -9.40
N ASP A 51 27.35 -2.84 -9.97
CA ASP A 51 26.88 -4.21 -10.26
C ASP A 51 26.43 -4.93 -8.98
N ALA A 52 27.16 -4.72 -7.88
CA ALA A 52 26.79 -5.24 -6.57
C ALA A 52 25.44 -4.69 -6.08
N LEU A 53 25.26 -3.38 -6.14
CA LEU A 53 24.01 -2.72 -5.74
C LEU A 53 22.83 -3.18 -6.60
N VAL A 54 23.00 -3.24 -7.92
CA VAL A 54 21.99 -3.77 -8.84
C VAL A 54 21.67 -5.24 -8.52
N GLY A 55 22.68 -6.02 -8.13
CA GLY A 55 22.50 -7.40 -7.67
C GLY A 55 21.62 -7.51 -6.41
N LEU A 56 21.79 -6.60 -5.44
CA LEU A 56 20.94 -6.55 -4.25
C LEU A 56 19.50 -6.11 -4.58
N LEU A 57 19.34 -5.20 -5.54
CA LEU A 57 18.03 -4.73 -6.02
C LEU A 57 17.29 -5.74 -6.89
N GLY A 58 18.02 -6.66 -7.55
CA GLY A 58 17.44 -7.66 -8.45
C GLY A 58 16.48 -8.65 -7.79
N GLY A 59 16.48 -8.74 -6.46
CA GLY A 59 15.45 -9.48 -5.71
C GLY A 59 14.10 -8.75 -5.61
N LEU A 60 14.09 -7.42 -5.72
CA LEU A 60 12.88 -6.60 -5.70
C LEU A 60 12.22 -6.60 -7.08
N LEU A 61 13.01 -6.47 -8.15
CA LEU A 61 12.48 -6.25 -9.50
C LEU A 61 12.54 -7.55 -10.31
N ASN A 62 11.36 -8.07 -10.69
CA ASN A 62 11.22 -9.33 -11.41
C ASN A 62 12.00 -9.36 -12.75
N SER A 63 13.19 -9.98 -12.70
CA SER A 63 13.82 -10.76 -13.77
C SER A 63 14.30 -10.05 -15.05
N SER A 64 15.61 -10.13 -15.24
CA SER A 64 16.41 -10.22 -16.48
C SER A 64 16.92 -8.93 -17.16
N ASP A 65 16.29 -7.78 -16.96
CA ASP A 65 16.77 -6.51 -17.49
C ASP A 65 17.28 -5.64 -16.33
N THR A 66 18.53 -5.16 -16.42
CA THR A 66 19.15 -4.37 -15.35
C THR A 66 18.40 -3.07 -15.15
N THR A 67 17.78 -2.92 -13.97
CA THR A 67 17.13 -1.67 -13.56
C THR A 67 18.15 -0.54 -13.61
N PRO A 68 17.93 0.49 -14.44
CA PRO A 68 18.83 1.61 -14.52
C PRO A 68 18.70 2.43 -13.23
N LEU A 69 19.82 2.61 -12.54
CA LEU A 69 19.91 3.60 -11.47
C LEU A 69 20.31 4.92 -12.10
N THR A 70 19.65 6.00 -11.71
CA THR A 70 20.01 7.35 -12.13
C THR A 70 20.47 8.14 -10.92
N SER A 71 21.68 8.66 -10.95
CA SER A 71 22.14 9.57 -9.89
C SER A 71 21.43 10.91 -10.01
N VAL A 72 20.61 11.23 -9.01
CA VAL A 72 19.82 12.47 -8.94
C VAL A 72 20.49 13.51 -8.05
N TYR A 73 21.22 13.08 -7.03
CA TYR A 73 21.96 13.96 -6.12
C TYR A 73 23.32 13.39 -5.76
N ARG A 74 24.27 14.29 -5.51
CA ARG A 74 25.66 14.01 -5.12
C ARG A 74 26.22 15.23 -4.41
N THR A 75 26.76 15.06 -3.21
CA THR A 75 27.35 16.16 -2.44
C THR A 75 28.47 16.86 -3.20
N SER A 76 29.31 16.11 -3.91
CA SER A 76 30.41 16.64 -4.71
C SER A 76 29.99 17.47 -5.91
N ALA A 77 28.77 17.26 -6.44
CA ALA A 77 28.30 17.89 -7.67
C ALA A 77 27.25 18.98 -7.41
N HIS A 78 26.40 18.78 -6.40
CA HIS A 78 25.20 19.59 -6.19
C HIS A 78 25.25 20.45 -4.93
N GLY A 79 26.28 20.29 -4.09
CA GLY A 79 26.43 21.00 -2.83
C GLY A 79 26.04 20.13 -1.63
N THR A 80 26.39 20.59 -0.43
CA THR A 80 26.32 19.79 0.81
C THR A 80 25.21 20.24 1.76
N ASN A 81 24.36 21.19 1.35
CA ASN A 81 23.27 21.63 2.21
C ASN A 81 22.01 20.76 1.98
N TYR A 82 21.14 20.70 2.98
CA TYR A 82 19.90 19.91 2.92
C TYR A 82 18.95 20.38 1.80
N GLY A 83 18.89 21.69 1.53
CA GLY A 83 18.09 22.24 0.44
C GLY A 83 18.51 21.74 -0.94
N ASP A 84 19.82 21.61 -1.19
CA ASP A 84 20.38 21.09 -2.45
C ASP A 84 19.94 19.64 -2.68
N LEU A 85 19.88 18.84 -1.62
CA LEU A 85 19.38 17.47 -1.68
C LEU A 85 17.91 17.47 -2.08
N LEU A 86 17.07 18.24 -1.39
CA LEU A 86 15.63 18.29 -1.66
C LEU A 86 15.31 18.82 -3.06
N ASP A 87 15.99 19.88 -3.50
CA ASP A 87 15.80 20.48 -4.83
C ASP A 87 16.15 19.51 -5.97
N ARG A 88 17.08 18.58 -5.71
CA ARG A 88 17.56 17.62 -6.72
C ARG A 88 16.81 16.31 -6.72
N VAL A 89 16.45 15.81 -5.54
CA VAL A 89 15.72 14.55 -5.39
C VAL A 89 14.24 14.75 -5.76
N GLY A 90 13.62 15.87 -5.37
CA GLY A 90 12.22 16.13 -5.63
C GLY A 90 11.30 15.05 -5.05
N ASP A 91 10.35 14.58 -5.86
CA ASP A 91 9.38 13.53 -5.54
C ASP A 91 9.82 12.13 -6.05
N ALA A 92 11.09 11.98 -6.42
CA ALA A 92 11.61 10.73 -6.94
C ALA A 92 11.49 9.60 -5.92
N LYS A 93 11.00 8.44 -6.40
CA LYS A 93 10.87 7.20 -5.64
C LYS A 93 10.85 5.99 -6.59
N PRO A 94 11.31 4.81 -6.15
CA PRO A 94 12.03 4.59 -4.89
C PRO A 94 13.48 5.10 -4.95
N LEU A 95 14.08 5.35 -3.79
CA LEU A 95 15.43 5.92 -3.67
C LEU A 95 16.43 4.96 -3.04
N VAL A 96 17.69 5.08 -3.45
CA VAL A 96 18.85 4.47 -2.80
C VAL A 96 19.81 5.57 -2.40
N LEU A 97 20.10 5.67 -1.10
CA LEU A 97 21.08 6.58 -0.56
C LEU A 97 22.38 5.82 -0.37
N VAL A 98 23.41 6.21 -1.11
CA VAL A 98 24.75 5.66 -1.03
C VAL A 98 25.63 6.63 -0.23
N ILE A 99 26.28 6.11 0.80
CA ILE A 99 27.18 6.85 1.68
C ILE A 99 28.58 6.26 1.55
N ARG A 100 29.55 7.13 1.29
CA ARG A 100 30.97 6.79 1.28
C ARG A 100 31.66 7.37 2.50
N LYS A 101 32.38 6.51 3.22
CA LYS A 101 33.26 6.92 4.32
C LYS A 101 34.55 6.12 4.29
N ASP A 102 35.65 6.80 4.06
CA ASP A 102 36.99 6.24 3.87
C ASP A 102 36.98 5.13 2.80
N LYS A 103 37.12 3.87 3.23
CA LYS A 103 37.09 2.68 2.35
C LYS A 103 35.72 2.00 2.29
N ASN A 104 34.78 2.43 3.12
CA ASN A 104 33.48 1.80 3.28
C ASN A 104 32.46 2.44 2.34
N VAL A 105 31.61 1.60 1.75
CA VAL A 105 30.47 2.00 0.93
C VAL A 105 29.26 1.25 1.40
N PHE A 106 28.30 1.98 1.90
CA PHE A 106 27.08 1.45 2.47
C PHE A 106 25.93 2.40 2.17
N GLY A 107 24.74 2.08 2.62
CA GLY A 107 23.59 2.92 2.35
C GLY A 107 22.29 2.31 2.79
N VAL A 108 21.22 2.93 2.28
CA VAL A 108 19.85 2.54 2.58
C VAL A 108 18.98 2.66 1.35
N TYR A 109 18.06 1.74 1.17
CA TYR A 109 16.95 1.82 0.21
C TYR A 109 15.70 2.35 0.93
N VAL A 110 14.95 3.22 0.27
CA VAL A 110 13.71 3.82 0.79
C VAL A 110 12.64 3.77 -0.32
N SER A 111 11.66 2.87 -0.18
CA SER A 111 10.63 2.68 -1.22
C SER A 111 9.76 3.92 -1.47
N ALA A 112 9.45 4.67 -0.40
CA ALA A 112 8.54 5.80 -0.46
C ALA A 112 9.19 7.13 -0.91
N GLY A 113 10.51 7.16 -1.10
CA GLY A 113 11.27 8.37 -1.43
C GLY A 113 11.45 9.32 -0.24
N ILE A 114 11.53 10.63 -0.50
CA ILE A 114 11.57 11.67 0.55
C ILE A 114 10.25 12.45 0.51
N GLN A 115 9.48 12.40 1.60
CA GLN A 115 8.21 13.13 1.71
C GLN A 115 8.35 14.28 2.71
N LEU A 116 8.37 15.52 2.20
CA LEU A 116 8.43 16.72 3.04
C LEU A 116 7.10 16.99 3.76
N PRO A 117 7.13 17.57 4.98
CA PRO A 117 5.92 18.10 5.62
C PRO A 117 5.40 19.34 4.90
N ASP A 118 4.11 19.61 5.05
CA ASP A 118 3.45 20.80 4.50
C ASP A 118 4.00 22.10 5.12
N ASP A 119 4.24 22.11 6.43
CA ASP A 119 4.90 23.21 7.13
C ASP A 119 6.43 23.02 7.07
N PRO A 120 7.21 24.01 6.58
CA PRO A 120 8.66 23.90 6.48
C PRO A 120 9.39 23.81 7.84
N THR A 121 8.71 24.01 8.97
CA THR A 121 9.25 23.87 10.33
C THR A 121 8.91 22.54 11.00
N ASP A 122 7.97 21.77 10.42
CA ASP A 122 7.52 20.50 10.96
C ASP A 122 8.41 19.32 10.54
N VAL A 123 7.98 18.12 10.93
CA VAL A 123 8.54 16.83 10.54
C VAL A 123 7.41 15.99 9.95
N ASN A 124 7.67 15.34 8.82
CA ASN A 124 6.77 14.33 8.28
C ASN A 124 7.31 12.94 8.64
N SER A 125 6.53 12.18 9.40
CA SER A 125 6.81 10.81 9.80
C SER A 125 5.93 9.86 9.00
N TYR A 126 6.53 9.03 8.16
CA TYR A 126 5.81 8.08 7.32
C TYR A 126 6.48 6.71 7.34
N ARG A 127 5.70 5.68 6.98
CA ARG A 127 6.23 4.32 6.80
C ARG A 127 6.78 4.15 5.40
N SER A 128 7.87 3.41 5.30
CA SER A 128 8.48 3.04 4.03
C SER A 128 9.15 1.67 4.17
N ASP A 129 9.17 0.88 3.11
CA ASP A 129 10.08 -0.27 3.08
C ASP A 129 11.51 0.26 3.06
N VAL A 130 12.27 -0.13 4.07
CA VAL A 130 13.63 0.30 4.32
C VAL A 130 14.48 -0.94 4.55
N TRP A 131 15.65 -0.97 3.92
CA TRP A 131 16.69 -1.93 4.22
C TRP A 131 18.06 -1.31 3.98
N TYR A 132 19.02 -1.75 4.76
CA TYR A 132 20.39 -1.26 4.69
C TYR A 132 21.25 -2.18 3.83
N PHE A 133 22.36 -1.65 3.35
CA PHE A 133 23.34 -2.48 2.65
C PHE A 133 24.76 -2.01 2.88
N SER A 134 25.69 -2.94 2.68
CA SER A 134 27.12 -2.64 2.59
C SER A 134 27.66 -3.26 1.30
N LEU A 135 28.23 -2.42 0.43
CA LEU A 135 28.84 -2.84 -0.83
C LEU A 135 30.33 -3.15 -0.65
N VAL A 136 31.01 -2.39 0.22
CA VAL A 136 32.45 -2.49 0.48
C VAL A 136 32.73 -2.24 1.96
N GLY A 137 33.65 -3.02 2.53
CA GLY A 137 34.22 -2.78 3.85
C GLY A 137 34.02 -3.95 4.81
N HIS A 138 32.86 -3.98 5.46
CA HIS A 138 32.63 -4.80 6.65
C HIS A 138 32.17 -6.24 6.39
N PHE A 139 31.82 -6.55 5.14
CA PHE A 139 31.37 -7.87 4.71
C PHE A 139 32.29 -8.41 3.61
N PRO A 140 32.44 -9.75 3.52
CA PRO A 140 33.24 -10.37 2.45
C PRO A 140 32.61 -10.20 1.06
N GLN A 141 31.31 -9.93 1.01
CA GLN A 141 30.55 -9.70 -0.22
C GLN A 141 29.52 -8.58 0.00
N PRO A 142 29.00 -7.96 -1.08
CA PRO A 142 27.88 -7.05 -0.97
C PRO A 142 26.72 -7.70 -0.23
N THR A 143 26.22 -7.03 0.80
CA THR A 143 25.29 -7.62 1.75
C THR A 143 24.09 -6.71 1.97
N LYS A 144 22.89 -7.28 1.85
CA LYS A 144 21.62 -6.67 2.24
C LYS A 144 21.37 -6.97 3.73
N ILE A 145 20.91 -5.97 4.46
CA ILE A 145 20.60 -6.02 5.89
C ILE A 145 19.12 -5.68 6.04
N GLU A 146 18.31 -6.68 6.35
CA GLU A 146 16.86 -6.52 6.50
C GLU A 146 16.55 -5.97 7.90
N ILE A 147 15.72 -4.93 7.98
CA ILE A 147 15.24 -4.40 9.25
C ILE A 147 13.80 -4.89 9.50
N PRO A 148 13.46 -5.34 10.72
CA PRO A 148 12.11 -5.84 10.99
C PRO A 148 11.03 -4.79 10.74
N GLN A 149 9.92 -5.21 10.10
CA GLN A 149 8.84 -4.31 9.66
C GLN A 149 8.20 -3.42 10.75
N VAL A 150 8.35 -3.77 12.02
CA VAL A 150 7.85 -2.97 13.14
C VAL A 150 8.62 -1.65 13.33
N GLN A 151 9.80 -1.55 12.71
CA GLN A 151 10.71 -0.43 12.69
C GLN A 151 10.93 -0.09 11.22
N LEU A 152 10.06 0.72 10.63
CA LEU A 152 10.17 1.14 9.23
C LEU A 152 9.67 2.58 9.04
N SER A 153 10.04 3.46 9.97
CA SER A 153 9.66 4.87 9.93
C SER A 153 10.75 5.73 9.30
N VAL A 154 10.36 6.65 8.43
CA VAL A 154 11.22 7.70 7.90
C VAL A 154 10.67 9.04 8.37
N ASP A 155 11.49 9.79 9.08
CA ASP A 155 11.18 11.13 9.55
C ASP A 155 11.99 12.14 8.73
N VAL A 156 11.28 13.02 8.02
CA VAL A 156 11.88 14.04 7.15
C VAL A 156 11.51 15.41 7.72
N ALA A 157 12.53 16.19 8.08
CA ALA A 157 12.31 17.55 8.52
C ALA A 157 11.94 18.46 7.33
N GLY A 158 11.07 19.44 7.57
CA GLY A 158 10.94 20.58 6.69
C GLY A 158 12.26 21.35 6.57
N ARG A 159 12.38 22.26 5.58
CA ARG A 159 13.63 23.00 5.31
C ARG A 159 14.17 23.80 6.50
N ASN A 160 13.31 24.17 7.44
CA ASN A 160 13.60 24.91 8.66
C ASN A 160 13.29 24.09 9.93
N GLY A 161 12.95 22.80 9.78
CA GLY A 161 12.60 21.91 10.87
C GLY A 161 13.77 21.08 11.37
N SER A 162 13.49 20.16 12.28
CA SER A 162 14.46 19.18 12.79
C SER A 162 13.79 17.87 13.15
N ALA A 163 14.21 16.79 12.51
CA ALA A 163 13.81 15.42 12.80
C ALA A 163 14.80 14.85 13.83
N VAL A 164 14.46 15.00 15.11
CA VAL A 164 15.27 14.50 16.24
C VAL A 164 16.71 15.06 16.24
N GLY A 165 16.93 16.31 15.85
CA GLY A 165 18.28 16.87 15.75
C GLY A 165 19.04 16.52 14.46
N ALA A 166 18.35 15.94 13.47
CA ALA A 166 18.83 15.72 12.11
C ALA A 166 17.88 16.35 11.07
N ASN A 167 18.31 16.39 9.81
CA ASN A 167 17.43 16.75 8.70
C ASN A 167 16.56 15.58 8.26
N MET A 168 17.12 14.37 8.33
CA MET A 168 16.43 13.14 7.97
C MET A 168 16.85 12.02 8.92
N TYR A 169 15.88 11.27 9.41
CA TYR A 169 16.06 10.16 10.32
C TYR A 169 15.35 8.94 9.73
N ILE A 170 16.13 7.91 9.45
CA ILE A 170 15.68 6.69 8.81
C ILE A 170 15.78 5.59 9.85
N ASP A 171 14.62 5.20 10.34
CA ASP A 171 14.38 4.01 11.14
C ASP A 171 15.29 3.83 12.37
N GLY A 172 15.65 4.91 13.06
CA GLY A 172 16.53 4.79 14.24
C GLY A 172 17.99 4.50 13.94
N HIS A 173 18.31 4.19 12.70
CA HIS A 173 19.58 3.61 12.33
C HIS A 173 20.47 4.54 11.51
N LEU A 174 19.90 5.50 10.76
CA LEU A 174 20.68 6.46 9.96
C LEU A 174 20.10 7.86 10.02
N TRP A 175 20.95 8.84 10.31
CA TRP A 175 20.60 10.23 10.49
C TRP A 175 21.48 11.05 9.56
N LEU A 176 20.88 11.93 8.75
CA LEU A 176 21.61 12.83 7.84
C LEU A 176 21.46 14.28 8.31
N GLY A 177 22.55 15.05 8.22
CA GLY A 177 22.60 16.39 8.80
C GLY A 177 22.47 16.37 10.32
N TYR A 178 23.05 15.36 10.97
CA TYR A 178 22.99 15.17 12.41
C TYR A 178 23.79 16.26 13.15
N GLY A 179 23.11 16.99 14.04
CA GLY A 179 23.66 18.07 14.85
C GLY A 179 24.26 17.64 16.19
N GLY A 180 24.07 16.39 16.61
CA GLY A 180 24.45 15.88 17.93
C GLY A 180 23.25 15.61 18.85
N TYR A 181 23.48 14.86 19.92
CA TYR A 181 22.48 14.56 20.95
C TYR A 181 22.45 15.66 22.01
N SER A 182 21.26 16.04 22.48
CA SER A 182 21.12 16.80 23.72
C SER A 182 20.17 16.11 24.69
N ASP A 183 20.63 15.87 25.92
CA ASP A 183 19.84 15.30 27.03
C ASP A 183 18.76 16.27 27.57
N GLY A 184 18.49 17.37 26.88
CA GLY A 184 17.52 18.35 27.31
C GLY A 184 17.11 19.34 26.22
N PRO A 185 15.97 20.03 26.41
CA PRO A 185 15.53 21.09 25.54
C PRO A 185 16.41 22.35 25.67
N PRO A 186 16.57 23.13 24.58
CA PRO A 186 16.04 22.85 23.24
C PRO A 186 16.86 21.78 22.50
N ALA A 187 16.21 21.03 21.61
CA ALA A 187 16.87 20.08 20.72
C ALA A 187 17.98 20.78 19.92
N VAL A 188 19.10 20.09 19.71
CA VAL A 188 20.21 20.63 18.90
C VAL A 188 19.71 20.83 17.46
N PRO A 189 19.94 21.99 16.83
CA PRO A 189 19.59 22.17 15.44
C PRO A 189 20.40 21.20 14.56
N PRO A 190 19.81 20.74 13.44
CA PRO A 190 20.53 19.88 12.51
C PRO A 190 21.78 20.57 11.95
N ALA A 191 22.77 19.78 11.59
CA ALA A 191 24.00 20.29 11.00
C ALA A 191 23.71 20.92 9.63
N ALA A 192 24.41 22.02 9.33
CA ALA A 192 24.27 22.69 8.03
C ALA A 192 24.80 21.83 6.85
N ASP A 193 25.73 20.91 7.14
CA ASP A 193 26.28 19.97 6.17
C ASP A 193 25.58 18.62 6.30
N ILE A 194 24.88 18.20 5.25
CA ILE A 194 24.12 16.95 5.22
C ILE A 194 25.01 15.71 5.40
N ARG A 195 26.33 15.85 5.18
CA ARG A 195 27.32 14.78 5.38
C ARG A 195 27.63 14.53 6.85
N SER A 196 27.22 15.40 7.78
CA SER A 196 27.26 15.09 9.21
C SER A 196 26.24 13.98 9.48
N CYS A 197 26.70 12.78 9.77
CA CYS A 197 25.84 11.60 9.87
C CYS A 197 25.97 10.95 11.25
N PHE A 198 24.89 10.28 11.65
CA PHE A 198 24.92 9.28 12.71
C PHE A 198 24.39 7.96 12.14
N GLN A 199 25.09 6.84 12.36
CA GLN A 199 24.62 5.54 11.93
C GLN A 199 24.96 4.45 12.96
N ARG A 200 23.96 3.67 13.35
CA ARG A 200 24.10 2.44 14.14
C ARG A 200 23.07 1.42 13.70
N THR A 201 23.41 0.15 13.67
CA THR A 201 22.46 -0.93 13.35
C THR A 201 22.49 -1.97 14.45
N PHE A 202 21.32 -2.31 15.00
CA PHE A 202 21.24 -3.23 16.12
C PHE A 202 21.90 -4.56 15.80
N SER A 203 22.67 -5.09 16.76
CA SER A 203 23.41 -6.35 16.61
C SER A 203 22.55 -7.51 16.10
N ASP A 204 21.29 -7.60 16.54
CA ASP A 204 20.33 -8.63 16.15
C ASP A 204 19.87 -8.56 14.68
N PHE A 205 20.10 -7.45 13.99
CA PHE A 205 19.71 -7.28 12.57
C PHE A 205 20.87 -7.51 11.61
N VAL A 206 22.09 -7.50 12.13
CA VAL A 206 23.30 -7.57 11.34
C VAL A 206 23.62 -9.04 11.05
N PRO A 207 23.86 -9.43 9.79
CA PRO A 207 24.24 -10.79 9.46
C PRO A 207 25.50 -11.26 10.20
N GLU A 208 25.56 -12.56 10.53
CA GLU A 208 26.63 -13.17 11.33
C GLU A 208 28.05 -12.97 10.76
N ASP A 209 28.18 -12.72 9.46
CA ASP A 209 29.44 -12.52 8.77
C ASP A 209 29.94 -11.05 8.79
N TYR A 210 29.32 -10.18 9.58
CA TYR A 210 29.82 -8.84 9.83
C TYR A 210 31.16 -8.86 10.57
N THR A 211 32.17 -8.24 9.97
CA THR A 211 33.54 -8.16 10.50
C THR A 211 33.96 -6.74 10.85
N GLY A 212 33.01 -5.81 10.86
CA GLY A 212 33.26 -4.39 11.10
C GLY A 212 33.42 -4.00 12.56
N GLU A 213 33.51 -2.68 12.77
CA GLU A 213 33.58 -2.11 14.11
C GLU A 213 32.20 -2.14 14.77
N ARG A 214 32.18 -2.29 16.08
CA ARG A 214 30.96 -2.23 16.89
C ARG A 214 31.16 -1.17 17.96
N ASP A 215 30.07 -0.51 18.34
CA ASP A 215 30.10 0.45 19.45
C ASP A 215 30.05 -0.27 20.82
N ASP A 216 29.88 0.49 21.89
CA ASP A 216 29.83 -0.02 23.26
C ASP A 216 28.52 -0.76 23.61
N GLU A 217 27.47 -0.62 22.79
CA GLU A 217 26.22 -1.38 22.88
C GLU A 217 26.26 -2.66 22.02
N ASP A 218 27.41 -2.96 21.40
CA ASP A 218 27.64 -4.06 20.46
C ASP A 218 26.91 -3.86 19.10
N ASP A 219 26.43 -2.65 18.82
CA ASP A 219 25.76 -2.33 17.56
C ASP A 219 26.77 -2.12 16.43
N ALA A 220 26.40 -2.48 15.21
CA ALA A 220 27.27 -2.34 14.05
C ALA A 220 27.33 -0.89 13.55
N VAL A 221 28.55 -0.40 13.33
CA VAL A 221 28.82 0.92 12.74
C VAL A 221 29.47 0.77 11.36
N LEU A 222 28.64 0.91 10.31
CA LEU A 222 29.03 0.72 8.90
C LEU A 222 30.00 1.79 8.38
N ALA A 223 30.12 2.91 9.10
CA ALA A 223 31.09 3.96 8.81
C ALA A 223 32.42 3.78 9.58
N GLY A 224 32.50 2.80 10.49
CA GLY A 224 33.60 2.65 11.47
C GLY A 224 33.40 3.47 12.76
N SER A 225 32.46 4.41 12.80
CA SER A 225 32.03 5.09 14.02
C SER A 225 30.56 5.48 13.92
N ALA A 226 29.88 5.60 15.06
CA ALA A 226 28.48 5.97 15.09
C ALA A 226 28.27 7.39 14.55
N GLU A 227 29.07 8.35 15.02
CA GLU A 227 29.13 9.72 14.50
C GLU A 227 30.25 9.85 13.48
N PHE A 228 29.95 10.37 12.29
CA PHE A 228 30.96 10.55 11.24
C PHE A 228 30.60 11.67 10.26
N MET A 229 31.62 12.16 9.55
CA MET A 229 31.44 13.03 8.40
C MET A 229 31.62 12.19 7.13
N ALA A 230 30.57 12.01 6.35
CA ALA A 230 30.62 11.28 5.08
C ALA A 230 31.53 12.02 4.08
N ASP A 231 32.27 11.26 3.26
CA ASP A 231 33.07 11.83 2.18
C ASP A 231 32.18 12.21 1.00
N GLU A 232 31.18 11.38 0.71
CA GLU A 232 30.17 11.59 -0.32
C GLU A 232 28.83 11.00 0.13
N ILE A 233 27.75 11.74 -0.14
CA ILE A 233 26.39 11.21 -0.16
C ILE A 233 25.89 11.32 -1.59
N GLU A 234 25.44 10.20 -2.13
CA GLU A 234 24.81 10.10 -3.44
C GLU A 234 23.39 9.54 -3.28
N VAL A 235 22.42 10.14 -3.96
CA VAL A 235 21.07 9.60 -4.06
C VAL A 235 20.85 9.11 -5.47
N LEU A 236 20.50 7.84 -5.58
CA LEU A 236 20.15 7.16 -6.81
C LEU A 236 18.63 6.96 -6.83
N HIS A 237 18.00 7.34 -7.94
CA HIS A 237 16.64 6.96 -8.24
C HIS A 237 16.65 5.59 -8.94
N VAL A 238 15.82 4.67 -8.44
CA VAL A 238 15.63 3.35 -9.03
C VAL A 238 14.53 3.49 -10.08
N ALA A 239 14.92 3.68 -11.34
CA ALA A 239 13.94 3.91 -12.39
C ALA A 239 13.07 2.67 -12.60
N MET A 240 11.76 2.81 -12.46
CA MET A 240 10.85 1.71 -12.72
C MET A 240 10.67 1.62 -14.23
N LEU A 241 11.22 0.58 -14.82
CA LEU A 241 11.07 0.37 -16.25
C LEU A 241 9.65 -0.15 -16.55
N PRO A 242 9.01 0.40 -17.59
CA PRO A 242 7.77 -0.16 -18.05
C PRO A 242 8.00 -1.60 -18.53
N PRO A 243 6.95 -2.45 -18.52
CA PRO A 243 7.05 -3.81 -19.00
C PRO A 243 7.64 -3.84 -20.39
N LYS A 244 8.39 -4.89 -20.71
CA LYS A 244 8.96 -5.03 -22.04
C LYS A 244 7.85 -4.92 -23.09
N ASN A 245 8.06 -4.02 -24.05
CA ASN A 245 7.06 -3.65 -25.05
C ASN A 245 5.82 -2.95 -24.47
N SER A 246 5.91 -2.20 -23.39
CA SER A 246 4.84 -1.26 -23.08
C SER A 246 4.87 -0.07 -24.05
N SER A 247 3.74 0.59 -24.19
CA SER A 247 3.65 1.88 -24.89
C SER A 247 4.05 3.06 -24.02
N LEU A 248 4.04 2.89 -22.68
CA LEU A 248 4.36 3.93 -21.72
C LEU A 248 5.83 4.33 -21.75
N SER A 249 6.10 5.63 -21.61
CA SER A 249 7.45 6.10 -21.26
C SER A 249 7.78 5.72 -19.80
N THR A 250 9.05 5.76 -19.43
CA THR A 250 9.48 5.48 -18.04
C THR A 250 8.75 6.37 -17.04
N SER A 251 8.68 7.69 -17.29
CA SER A 251 7.99 8.62 -16.40
C SER A 251 6.48 8.40 -16.33
N GLU A 252 5.83 8.05 -17.45
CA GLU A 252 4.40 7.72 -17.44
C GLU A 252 4.12 6.43 -16.65
N TYR A 253 4.99 5.44 -16.77
CA TYR A 253 4.87 4.19 -16.03
C TYR A 253 5.09 4.39 -14.54
N GLU A 254 6.12 5.13 -14.15
CA GLU A 254 6.37 5.49 -12.75
C GLU A 254 5.20 6.26 -12.14
N ALA A 255 4.68 7.24 -12.88
CA ALA A 255 3.48 7.96 -12.51
C ALA A 255 2.29 7.02 -12.28
N LEU A 256 2.05 6.08 -13.19
CA LEU A 256 0.96 5.11 -13.08
C LEU A 256 1.13 4.19 -11.86
N VAL A 257 2.33 3.64 -11.64
CA VAL A 257 2.63 2.81 -10.47
C VAL A 257 2.43 3.61 -9.18
N GLY A 258 2.84 4.88 -9.18
CA GLY A 258 2.59 5.82 -8.08
C GLY A 258 1.11 6.00 -7.78
N LEU A 259 0.25 6.19 -8.79
CA LEU A 259 -1.20 6.33 -8.59
C LEU A 259 -1.87 5.03 -8.12
N LEU A 260 -1.30 3.88 -8.49
CA LEU A 260 -1.79 2.57 -8.07
C LEU A 260 -1.47 2.28 -6.59
N ASN A 261 -0.63 3.09 -5.94
CA ASN A 261 -0.09 2.84 -4.60
C ASN A 261 0.40 1.39 -4.45
N SER A 262 0.97 0.83 -5.53
CA SER A 262 1.55 -0.50 -5.51
C SER A 262 2.86 -0.40 -4.76
N THR A 263 2.83 -0.71 -3.46
CA THR A 263 4.04 -0.88 -2.64
C THR A 263 4.76 -2.17 -2.99
N ASP A 264 4.07 -3.10 -3.63
CA ASP A 264 4.68 -4.34 -4.09
C ASP A 264 5.57 -4.03 -5.30
N ASP A 265 6.85 -4.44 -5.22
CA ASP A 265 7.84 -4.32 -6.31
C ASP A 265 7.49 -5.15 -7.56
N ALA A 266 6.35 -5.84 -7.55
CA ALA A 266 5.86 -6.55 -8.71
C ALA A 266 5.55 -5.54 -9.82
N PRO A 267 6.16 -5.67 -11.01
CA PRO A 267 5.86 -4.78 -12.12
C PRO A 267 4.47 -5.09 -12.70
N LEU A 268 3.84 -4.10 -13.32
CA LEU A 268 2.66 -4.34 -14.14
C LEU A 268 3.03 -5.34 -15.26
N THR A 269 2.07 -6.10 -15.76
CA THR A 269 2.32 -6.99 -16.91
C THR A 269 1.51 -6.48 -18.09
N SER A 270 2.15 -6.13 -19.21
CA SER A 270 1.42 -5.77 -20.43
C SER A 270 0.75 -7.01 -21.02
N LEU A 271 -0.58 -7.00 -21.08
CA LEU A 271 -1.39 -8.10 -21.60
C LEU A 271 -1.78 -7.87 -23.05
N TYR A 272 -2.18 -6.63 -23.37
CA TYR A 272 -2.70 -6.28 -24.69
C TYR A 272 -2.19 -4.90 -25.11
N ARG A 273 -1.96 -4.77 -26.41
CA ARG A 273 -1.55 -3.54 -27.09
C ARG A 273 -2.06 -3.59 -28.51
N THR A 274 -2.78 -2.56 -28.93
CA THR A 274 -3.32 -2.47 -30.28
C THR A 274 -2.25 -2.57 -31.38
N SER A 275 -1.07 -2.02 -31.15
CA SER A 275 0.05 -2.05 -32.11
C SER A 275 0.75 -3.41 -32.23
N VAL A 276 0.58 -4.30 -31.24
CA VAL A 276 1.25 -5.61 -31.18
C VAL A 276 0.29 -6.75 -31.47
N HIS A 277 -0.90 -6.69 -30.86
CA HIS A 277 -1.84 -7.81 -30.80
C HIS A 277 -3.00 -7.69 -31.80
N GLY A 278 -3.10 -6.55 -32.50
CA GLY A 278 -4.21 -6.27 -33.41
C GLY A 278 -5.23 -5.30 -32.80
N THR A 279 -6.07 -4.73 -33.65
CA THR A 279 -6.99 -3.64 -33.28
C THR A 279 -8.44 -4.08 -33.13
N THR A 280 -8.74 -5.38 -33.20
CA THR A 280 -10.13 -5.84 -33.08
C THR A 280 -10.53 -6.07 -31.63
N TYR A 281 -11.82 -6.02 -31.34
CA TYR A 281 -12.35 -6.37 -30.02
C TYR A 281 -12.03 -7.82 -29.62
N GLY A 282 -12.02 -8.75 -30.59
CA GLY A 282 -11.62 -10.14 -30.36
C GLY A 282 -10.18 -10.25 -29.87
N ASP A 283 -9.26 -9.50 -30.48
CA ASP A 283 -7.84 -9.49 -30.09
C ASP A 283 -7.68 -9.04 -28.64
N LEU A 284 -8.41 -8.00 -28.21
CA LEU A 284 -8.40 -7.56 -26.82
C LEU A 284 -8.85 -8.68 -25.86
N LEU A 285 -9.97 -9.32 -26.15
CA LEU A 285 -10.50 -10.40 -25.29
C LEU A 285 -9.58 -11.63 -25.24
N ASP A 286 -9.00 -12.02 -26.37
CA ASP A 286 -8.13 -13.18 -26.47
C ASP A 286 -6.81 -13.01 -25.69
N ASN A 287 -6.31 -11.77 -25.60
CA ASN A 287 -5.07 -11.48 -24.89
C ASN A 287 -5.26 -11.13 -23.41
N VAL A 288 -6.36 -10.45 -23.05
CA VAL A 288 -6.64 -10.08 -21.65
C VAL A 288 -7.16 -11.28 -20.84
N GLY A 289 -8.02 -12.12 -21.43
CA GLY A 289 -8.55 -13.30 -20.76
C GLY A 289 -9.32 -12.99 -19.46
N ASP A 290 -9.06 -13.78 -18.42
CA ASP A 290 -9.65 -13.67 -17.08
C ASP A 290 -8.78 -12.85 -16.10
N ALA A 291 -7.80 -12.13 -16.62
CA ALA A 291 -6.88 -11.36 -15.80
C ALA A 291 -7.61 -10.25 -15.03
N LYS A 292 -7.15 -10.05 -13.80
CA LYS A 292 -7.57 -8.98 -12.88
C LYS A 292 -6.50 -8.76 -11.81
N PRO A 293 -6.44 -7.57 -11.19
CA PRO A 293 -7.07 -6.32 -11.66
C PRO A 293 -6.44 -5.80 -12.97
N LEU A 294 -7.14 -4.92 -13.69
CA LEU A 294 -6.72 -4.41 -15.00
C LEU A 294 -6.55 -2.88 -15.00
N VAL A 295 -5.58 -2.40 -15.77
CA VAL A 295 -5.36 -0.99 -16.07
C VAL A 295 -5.47 -0.78 -17.57
N PHE A 296 -6.42 0.04 -17.99
CA PHE A 296 -6.59 0.47 -19.38
C PHE A 296 -5.84 1.78 -19.57
N VAL A 297 -4.87 1.81 -20.46
CA VAL A 297 -4.12 3.00 -20.86
C VAL A 297 -4.52 3.36 -22.29
N VAL A 298 -4.89 4.61 -22.50
CA VAL A 298 -5.26 5.20 -23.79
C VAL A 298 -4.29 6.32 -24.11
N LYS A 299 -3.67 6.25 -25.29
CA LYS A 299 -2.83 7.33 -25.84
C LYS A 299 -3.54 8.03 -26.97
N LYS A 300 -3.56 9.36 -26.93
CA LYS A 300 -4.08 10.22 -28.01
C LYS A 300 -3.27 11.50 -28.11
N ASP A 301 -2.52 11.68 -29.19
CA ASP A 301 -1.60 12.81 -29.38
C ASP A 301 -0.66 12.96 -28.17
N GLN A 302 -0.71 14.08 -27.46
CA GLN A 302 0.04 14.32 -26.21
C GLN A 302 -0.63 13.77 -24.95
N TYR A 303 -1.85 13.26 -25.04
CA TYR A 303 -2.64 12.82 -23.91
C TYR A 303 -2.39 11.36 -23.59
N VAL A 304 -2.09 11.07 -22.32
CA VAL A 304 -2.00 9.71 -21.79
C VAL A 304 -2.88 9.63 -20.56
N PHE A 305 -3.93 8.83 -20.65
CA PHE A 305 -4.97 8.70 -19.63
C PHE A 305 -5.55 7.30 -19.65
N GLY A 306 -6.45 7.02 -18.72
CA GLY A 306 -7.00 5.68 -18.63
C GLY A 306 -7.91 5.46 -17.46
N ALA A 307 -8.17 4.18 -17.20
CA ALA A 307 -8.96 3.74 -16.07
C ALA A 307 -8.36 2.47 -15.45
N PHE A 308 -8.37 2.42 -14.13
CA PHE A 308 -8.16 1.18 -13.39
C PHE A 308 -9.50 0.52 -13.13
N ILE A 309 -9.56 -0.80 -13.26
CA ILE A 309 -10.69 -1.62 -12.84
C ILE A 309 -10.19 -2.75 -11.94
N ASN A 310 -10.79 -2.92 -10.75
CA ASN A 310 -10.35 -3.95 -9.81
C ASN A 310 -10.79 -5.38 -10.20
N CYS A 311 -11.73 -5.48 -11.15
CA CYS A 311 -12.26 -6.71 -11.71
C CYS A 311 -11.52 -7.14 -13.00
N GLY A 312 -11.98 -8.24 -13.60
CA GLY A 312 -11.58 -8.67 -14.95
C GLY A 312 -12.71 -8.44 -15.95
N LEU A 313 -12.52 -8.85 -17.20
CA LEU A 313 -13.55 -8.74 -18.24
C LEU A 313 -14.53 -9.91 -18.20
N GLU A 314 -15.79 -9.65 -17.85
CA GLU A 314 -16.83 -10.68 -17.78
C GLU A 314 -17.72 -10.69 -19.03
N LEU A 315 -17.48 -11.64 -19.93
CA LEU A 315 -18.29 -11.83 -21.14
C LEU A 315 -19.68 -12.39 -20.81
N PRO A 316 -20.74 -11.98 -21.54
CA PRO A 316 -22.07 -12.59 -21.40
C PRO A 316 -22.11 -14.01 -21.98
N ASP A 317 -23.04 -14.83 -21.48
CA ASP A 317 -23.25 -16.21 -21.96
C ASP A 317 -23.57 -16.30 -23.46
N LYS A 318 -24.24 -15.28 -24.02
CA LYS A 318 -24.64 -15.23 -25.43
C LYS A 318 -23.72 -14.28 -26.20
N PRO A 319 -23.11 -14.69 -27.32
CA PRO A 319 -22.21 -13.85 -28.10
C PRO A 319 -22.81 -12.53 -28.61
N THR A 320 -24.13 -12.44 -28.75
CA THR A 320 -24.85 -11.24 -29.20
C THR A 320 -25.40 -10.38 -28.05
N SER A 321 -25.20 -10.80 -26.80
CA SER A 321 -25.66 -10.08 -25.60
C SER A 321 -24.58 -9.12 -25.11
N ARG A 322 -24.87 -8.46 -23.99
CA ARG A 322 -23.89 -7.76 -23.16
C ARG A 322 -24.01 -8.20 -21.70
N HIS A 323 -22.99 -7.89 -20.92
CA HIS A 323 -22.99 -8.03 -19.47
C HIS A 323 -22.55 -6.69 -18.86
N ASP A 324 -23.40 -6.11 -18.03
CA ASP A 324 -23.13 -4.90 -17.26
C ASP A 324 -22.96 -5.30 -15.80
N TYR A 325 -21.84 -4.96 -15.17
CA TYR A 325 -21.54 -5.32 -13.79
C TYR A 325 -20.82 -4.18 -13.06
N GLU A 326 -21.02 -4.11 -11.75
CA GLU A 326 -20.33 -3.14 -10.89
C GLU A 326 -18.88 -3.59 -10.69
N CYS A 327 -17.97 -2.63 -10.74
CA CYS A 327 -16.55 -2.89 -10.59
C CYS A 327 -15.90 -1.62 -10.05
N GLY A 328 -14.95 -1.74 -9.11
CA GLY A 328 -14.22 -0.60 -8.59
C GLY A 328 -13.47 0.08 -9.72
N VAL A 329 -13.92 1.27 -10.13
CA VAL A 329 -13.34 2.04 -11.22
C VAL A 329 -12.88 3.40 -10.72
N TRP A 330 -11.67 3.78 -11.09
CA TRP A 330 -11.23 5.16 -11.03
C TRP A 330 -10.39 5.49 -12.26
N TRP A 331 -10.26 6.77 -12.52
CA TRP A 331 -9.66 7.30 -13.73
C TRP A 331 -8.34 7.95 -13.43
N PHE A 332 -7.51 8.08 -14.45
CA PHE A 332 -6.26 8.80 -14.31
C PHE A 332 -5.86 9.52 -15.58
N SER A 333 -5.03 10.54 -15.39
CA SER A 333 -4.28 11.20 -16.44
C SER A 333 -2.82 11.23 -16.05
N LEU A 334 -1.96 10.68 -16.91
CA LEU A 334 -0.51 10.65 -16.73
C LEU A 334 0.18 11.82 -17.46
N ALA A 335 -0.42 12.33 -18.54
CA ALA A 335 0.15 13.42 -19.33
C ALA A 335 -0.92 14.26 -20.04
N GLY A 336 -0.60 15.55 -20.22
CA GLY A 336 -1.30 16.50 -21.11
C GLY A 336 -2.48 17.27 -20.48
N HIS A 337 -3.19 16.69 -19.51
CA HIS A 337 -4.37 17.34 -18.91
C HIS A 337 -4.08 18.12 -17.62
N PHE A 338 -3.06 17.68 -16.88
CA PHE A 338 -2.71 18.19 -15.56
C PHE A 338 -1.20 18.42 -15.51
N PRO A 339 -0.72 19.31 -14.62
CA PRO A 339 0.72 19.50 -14.40
C PRO A 339 1.39 18.27 -13.78
N LEU A 340 0.63 17.44 -13.06
CA LEU A 340 1.09 16.22 -12.40
C LEU A 340 0.18 15.05 -12.77
N PRO A 341 0.68 13.80 -12.69
CA PRO A 341 -0.17 12.61 -12.77
C PRO A 341 -1.32 12.71 -11.76
N THR A 342 -2.55 12.53 -12.21
CA THR A 342 -3.74 12.82 -11.43
C THR A 342 -4.69 11.63 -11.44
N LYS A 343 -5.08 11.17 -10.25
CA LYS A 343 -6.17 10.21 -10.03
C LYS A 343 -7.49 10.97 -9.93
N MET A 344 -8.55 10.39 -10.51
CA MET A 344 -9.89 10.94 -10.53
C MET A 344 -10.83 9.85 -10.02
N GLU A 345 -11.39 10.07 -8.84
CA GLU A 345 -12.38 9.14 -8.27
C GLU A 345 -13.69 9.24 -9.05
N ILE A 346 -14.34 8.09 -9.23
CA ILE A 346 -15.65 8.02 -9.87
C ILE A 346 -16.69 7.73 -8.80
N ASP A 347 -17.81 8.45 -8.85
CA ASP A 347 -18.92 8.17 -7.97
C ASP A 347 -19.33 6.70 -8.10
N ARG A 348 -19.62 6.08 -6.96
CA ARG A 348 -19.96 4.68 -6.89
C ARG A 348 -21.14 4.27 -7.79
N TYR A 349 -22.08 5.17 -8.07
CA TYR A 349 -23.20 4.93 -8.98
C TYR A 349 -22.77 4.87 -10.45
N ASP A 350 -21.58 5.35 -10.78
CA ASP A 350 -21.01 5.32 -12.13
C ASP A 350 -19.92 4.24 -12.29
N GLN A 351 -19.53 3.54 -11.22
CA GLN A 351 -18.52 2.47 -11.22
C GLN A 351 -19.01 1.14 -11.84
N PHE A 352 -19.26 1.15 -13.14
CA PHE A 352 -19.73 0.00 -13.91
C PHE A 352 -18.83 -0.31 -15.10
N VAL A 353 -18.72 -1.60 -15.43
CA VAL A 353 -18.10 -2.05 -16.67
C VAL A 353 -19.14 -2.80 -17.48
N GLY A 354 -19.28 -2.40 -18.75
CA GLY A 354 -20.12 -3.10 -19.72
C GLY A 354 -19.24 -3.81 -20.74
N VAL A 355 -19.51 -5.09 -20.99
CA VAL A 355 -18.77 -5.92 -21.95
C VAL A 355 -19.76 -6.58 -22.90
N ALA A 356 -19.63 -6.35 -24.21
CA ALA A 356 -20.43 -7.05 -25.21
C ALA A 356 -19.90 -8.48 -25.42
N GLY A 357 -20.76 -9.40 -25.85
CA GLY A 357 -20.28 -10.62 -26.48
C GLY A 357 -19.57 -10.29 -27.80
N ARG A 358 -18.81 -11.24 -28.36
CA ARG A 358 -18.00 -11.03 -29.59
C ARG A 358 -18.79 -10.59 -30.82
N GLU A 359 -20.10 -10.84 -30.85
CA GLU A 359 -21.03 -10.47 -31.92
C GLU A 359 -22.07 -9.43 -31.44
N GLY A 360 -21.93 -8.95 -30.21
CA GLY A 360 -22.86 -8.05 -29.55
C GLY A 360 -22.43 -6.58 -29.64
N SER A 361 -23.26 -5.72 -29.05
CA SER A 361 -22.97 -4.30 -28.87
C SER A 361 -23.62 -3.77 -27.59
N ILE A 362 -23.09 -2.68 -27.05
CA ILE A 362 -23.56 -2.10 -25.79
C ILE A 362 -24.41 -0.84 -26.01
N TRP A 363 -25.74 -1.00 -25.96
CA TRP A 363 -26.67 0.14 -25.94
C TRP A 363 -26.46 1.06 -24.71
N PRO A 364 -26.58 2.40 -24.80
CA PRO A 364 -27.13 3.19 -25.90
C PRO A 364 -26.23 3.45 -27.11
N GLY A 365 -24.98 2.97 -27.12
CA GLY A 365 -24.03 3.22 -28.21
C GLY A 365 -23.71 2.00 -29.08
N PRO A 366 -23.30 2.17 -30.34
CA PRO A 366 -22.66 1.11 -31.10
C PRO A 366 -21.22 0.88 -30.56
N SER A 367 -21.04 0.31 -29.37
CA SER A 367 -19.73 0.07 -28.75
C SER A 367 -19.53 -1.40 -28.34
N ASN A 368 -18.28 -1.82 -28.18
CA ASN A 368 -17.95 -3.16 -27.70
C ASN A 368 -17.81 -3.23 -26.18
N MET A 369 -17.35 -2.15 -25.57
CA MET A 369 -17.08 -2.07 -24.13
C MET A 369 -17.27 -0.63 -23.65
N TYR A 370 -17.69 -0.46 -22.40
CA TYR A 370 -17.53 0.80 -21.69
C TYR A 370 -16.93 0.61 -20.31
N ILE A 371 -16.26 1.66 -19.82
CA ILE A 371 -15.75 1.77 -18.45
C ILE A 371 -16.37 3.02 -17.83
N ALA A 372 -17.05 2.81 -16.70
CA ALA A 372 -17.78 3.78 -15.91
C ALA A 372 -18.80 4.65 -16.68
N TYR A 373 -19.43 4.13 -17.73
CA TYR A 373 -20.26 4.89 -18.68
C TYR A 373 -19.60 6.12 -19.31
N ILE A 374 -18.29 6.27 -19.17
CA ILE A 374 -17.57 7.47 -19.61
C ILE A 374 -16.69 7.16 -20.81
N ILE A 375 -15.83 6.13 -20.79
CA ILE A 375 -15.07 5.72 -21.98
C ILE A 375 -15.79 4.55 -22.62
N PHE A 376 -16.08 4.68 -23.91
CA PHE A 376 -16.60 3.62 -24.77
C PHE A 376 -15.50 3.24 -25.76
N LEU A 377 -15.18 1.95 -25.87
CA LEU A 377 -14.20 1.39 -26.80
C LEU A 377 -14.90 0.69 -27.96
N GLY A 378 -14.31 0.77 -29.16
CA GLY A 378 -14.90 0.20 -30.38
C GLY A 378 -16.20 0.90 -30.79
N TYR A 379 -16.28 2.20 -30.58
CA TYR A 379 -17.45 3.01 -30.85
C TYR A 379 -17.63 3.29 -32.35
N GLY A 380 -18.70 2.77 -32.96
CA GLY A 380 -18.91 2.74 -34.41
C GLY A 380 -19.82 3.82 -34.98
N TRP A 381 -19.68 5.09 -34.57
CA TRP A 381 -20.46 6.20 -35.16
C TRP A 381 -19.98 6.56 -36.58
N PRO A 382 -20.90 6.89 -37.52
CA PRO A 382 -22.36 7.02 -37.39
C PRO A 382 -23.16 5.73 -37.61
N SER A 383 -22.51 4.57 -37.65
CA SER A 383 -23.18 3.30 -37.85
C SER A 383 -23.91 2.83 -36.59
N VAL A 384 -24.83 1.87 -36.74
CA VAL A 384 -25.51 1.21 -35.62
C VAL A 384 -24.72 0.03 -35.05
N GLN A 385 -23.55 -0.27 -35.60
CA GLN A 385 -22.70 -1.40 -35.22
C GLN A 385 -21.39 -0.91 -34.60
N PRO A 386 -20.82 -1.65 -33.64
CA PRO A 386 -19.49 -1.34 -33.11
C PRO A 386 -18.45 -1.18 -34.22
N ALA A 387 -17.47 -0.31 -34.00
CA ALA A 387 -16.35 -0.17 -34.91
C ALA A 387 -15.54 -1.48 -34.94
N ALA A 388 -15.04 -1.84 -36.11
CA ALA A 388 -14.10 -2.96 -36.23
C ALA A 388 -12.76 -2.69 -35.49
N ASP A 389 -12.41 -1.41 -35.32
CA ASP A 389 -11.21 -0.95 -34.62
C ASP A 389 -11.57 -0.49 -33.21
N ILE A 390 -11.03 -1.18 -32.19
CA ILE A 390 -11.28 -0.93 -30.77
C ILE A 390 -10.79 0.47 -30.34
N ARG A 391 -9.85 1.06 -31.11
CA ARG A 391 -9.33 2.41 -30.87
C ARG A 391 -10.32 3.52 -31.20
N SER A 392 -11.41 3.21 -31.90
CA SER A 392 -12.49 4.16 -32.08
C SER A 392 -13.19 4.36 -30.73
N CYS A 393 -12.99 5.52 -30.11
CA CYS A 393 -13.47 5.78 -28.77
C CYS A 393 -14.53 6.89 -28.77
N GLU A 394 -15.48 6.79 -27.84
CA GLU A 394 -16.30 7.92 -27.41
C GLU A 394 -16.07 8.15 -25.93
N GLN A 395 -15.90 9.40 -25.54
CA GLN A 395 -15.97 9.81 -24.15
C GLN A 395 -17.31 10.50 -23.89
N TYR A 396 -18.14 9.91 -23.05
CA TYR A 396 -19.35 10.51 -22.53
C TYR A 396 -19.06 11.04 -21.12
N HIS A 397 -19.65 12.16 -20.74
CA HIS A 397 -19.57 12.61 -19.36
C HIS A 397 -20.98 12.76 -18.84
N SER A 398 -21.28 12.09 -17.73
CA SER A 398 -22.39 12.50 -16.88
C SER A 398 -22.05 13.89 -16.31
N GLU A 399 -23.05 14.67 -15.93
CA GLU A 399 -22.84 15.94 -15.22
C GLU A 399 -22.06 15.76 -13.89
N ALA A 400 -21.79 14.52 -13.48
CA ALA A 400 -21.18 14.12 -12.22
C ALA A 400 -19.63 14.09 -12.23
N LEU A 401 -18.95 14.19 -13.37
CA LEU A 401 -17.48 14.25 -13.37
C LEU A 401 -16.97 15.66 -13.10
N ASP A 402 -16.92 15.98 -11.81
CA ASP A 402 -16.07 17.05 -11.34
C ASP A 402 -14.60 16.58 -11.44
N VAL A 403 -13.89 17.05 -12.46
CA VAL A 403 -12.45 16.80 -12.56
C VAL A 403 -11.73 17.62 -11.48
N PRO A 404 -10.67 17.09 -10.86
CA PRO A 404 -9.90 17.82 -9.87
C PRO A 404 -9.43 19.19 -10.37
N GLU A 405 -9.18 20.09 -9.42
CA GLU A 405 -8.59 21.39 -9.72
C GLU A 405 -7.27 21.23 -10.51
N GLY A 406 -7.02 22.15 -11.44
CA GLY A 406 -5.81 22.12 -12.28
C GLY A 406 -6.00 21.44 -13.63
N TYR A 407 -7.19 20.92 -13.96
CA TYR A 407 -7.48 20.42 -15.30
C TYR A 407 -7.38 21.55 -16.35
N SER A 408 -6.41 21.41 -17.25
CA SER A 408 -6.15 22.36 -18.34
C SER A 408 -6.41 21.77 -19.74
N GLY A 409 -6.98 20.56 -19.82
CA GLY A 409 -7.31 19.92 -21.09
C GLY A 409 -8.52 20.53 -21.79
N GLU A 410 -8.86 19.98 -22.95
CA GLU A 410 -10.03 20.41 -23.73
C GLU A 410 -11.33 20.19 -22.94
N ARG A 411 -12.32 21.06 -23.19
CA ARG A 411 -13.67 20.94 -22.64
C ARG A 411 -14.70 21.01 -23.75
N SER A 412 -15.82 20.33 -23.56
CA SER A 412 -16.97 20.45 -24.46
C SER A 412 -17.63 21.84 -24.36
N ASP A 413 -18.55 22.14 -25.27
CA ASP A 413 -19.40 23.33 -25.20
C ASP A 413 -20.25 23.40 -23.91
N SER A 414 -20.47 22.26 -23.25
CA SER A 414 -21.16 22.16 -21.95
C SER A 414 -20.21 22.20 -20.76
N GLY A 415 -18.91 22.44 -20.98
CA GLY A 415 -17.89 22.55 -19.93
C GLY A 415 -17.31 21.21 -19.44
N LEU A 416 -17.71 20.08 -20.01
CA LEU A 416 -17.26 18.75 -19.59
C LEU A 416 -15.83 18.49 -20.08
N ALA A 417 -14.95 17.97 -19.22
CA ALA A 417 -13.57 17.65 -19.57
C ALA A 417 -13.52 16.62 -20.72
N LEU A 418 -12.55 16.70 -21.63
CA LEU A 418 -12.38 15.76 -22.73
C LEU A 418 -10.95 15.23 -22.75
N LEU A 419 -10.73 14.08 -22.12
CA LEU A 419 -9.41 13.45 -21.97
C LEU A 419 -8.82 12.98 -23.32
N GLY A 420 -9.68 12.66 -24.28
CA GLY A 420 -9.25 12.36 -25.65
C GLY A 420 -9.04 13.61 -26.52
N GLY A 421 -9.09 14.82 -25.95
CA GLY A 421 -9.12 16.10 -26.66
C GLY A 421 -10.43 16.38 -27.41
N SER A 422 -11.30 15.39 -27.56
CA SER A 422 -12.61 15.51 -28.19
C SER A 422 -13.54 14.42 -27.68
N ARG A 423 -14.85 14.61 -27.85
CA ARG A 423 -15.86 13.62 -27.45
C ARG A 423 -15.71 12.29 -28.19
N LYS A 424 -15.33 12.34 -29.47
CA LYS A 424 -15.17 11.16 -30.33
C LYS A 424 -13.79 11.22 -30.95
N PHE A 425 -12.96 10.24 -30.67
CA PHE A 425 -11.57 10.24 -31.10
C PHE A 425 -11.14 8.83 -31.50
N MET A 426 -10.09 8.78 -32.32
CA MET A 426 -9.37 7.55 -32.61
C MET A 426 -8.11 7.55 -31.75
N ALA A 427 -8.02 6.65 -30.77
CA ALA A 427 -6.82 6.47 -29.98
C ALA A 427 -5.64 6.04 -30.86
N ASP A 428 -4.44 6.51 -30.54
CA ASP A 428 -3.22 6.07 -31.23
C ASP A 428 -2.79 4.68 -30.76
N GLU A 429 -2.97 4.42 -29.46
CA GLU A 429 -2.72 3.15 -28.80
C GLU A 429 -3.73 2.91 -27.68
N ILE A 430 -4.18 1.66 -27.55
CA ILE A 430 -4.79 1.15 -26.32
C ILE A 430 -3.89 0.04 -25.79
N GLU A 431 -3.53 0.13 -24.52
CA GLU A 431 -2.79 -0.88 -23.79
C GLU A 431 -3.57 -1.33 -22.56
N VAL A 432 -3.59 -2.64 -22.29
CA VAL A 432 -4.15 -3.20 -21.08
C VAL A 432 -3.04 -3.86 -20.28
N LEU A 433 -2.87 -3.41 -19.05
CA LEU A 433 -1.89 -3.95 -18.12
C LEU A 433 -2.61 -4.74 -17.03
N LYS A 434 -2.04 -5.86 -16.62
CA LYS A 434 -2.38 -6.52 -15.36
C LYS A 434 -1.66 -5.80 -14.24
N SER A 435 -2.42 -5.34 -13.26
CA SER A 435 -1.82 -4.84 -12.03
C SER A 435 -1.55 -6.02 -11.08
N PRO A 436 -0.35 -6.09 -10.46
CA PRO A 436 -0.02 -7.12 -9.51
C PRO A 436 -0.55 -6.81 -8.11
N ILE A 437 -1.24 -5.66 -7.93
CA ILE A 437 -1.93 -5.32 -6.69
C ILE A 437 -2.58 -6.59 -6.16
N ILE A 438 -2.07 -7.03 -5.01
CA ILE A 438 -2.42 -8.32 -4.44
C ILE A 438 -3.94 -8.33 -4.29
N PRO A 439 -4.63 -9.33 -4.87
CA PRO A 439 -6.06 -9.48 -4.65
C PRO A 439 -6.31 -9.39 -3.15
N THR A 440 -7.31 -8.60 -2.76
CA THR A 440 -7.67 -8.32 -1.37
C THR A 440 -7.40 -9.57 -0.53
N PRO A 441 -6.51 -9.49 0.49
CA PRO A 441 -6.03 -10.69 1.16
C PRO A 441 -7.22 -11.57 1.54
N PRO A 442 -7.15 -12.90 1.34
CA PRO A 442 -8.29 -13.75 1.62
C PRO A 442 -8.78 -13.47 3.05
N PRO A 443 -10.10 -13.55 3.30
CA PRO A 443 -10.62 -13.32 4.62
C PRO A 443 -9.85 -14.16 5.65
N PRO A 444 -9.62 -13.65 6.88
CA PRO A 444 -8.96 -14.40 7.94
C PRO A 444 -9.47 -15.85 7.98
N ASN A 445 -8.58 -16.84 8.14
CA ASN A 445 -8.97 -18.24 7.99
C ASN A 445 -10.21 -18.59 8.82
N GLY A 446 -11.25 -19.04 8.12
CA GLY A 446 -12.53 -19.42 8.70
C GLY A 446 -13.48 -18.26 8.99
N ALA A 447 -13.19 -17.02 8.59
CA ALA A 447 -14.05 -15.87 8.86
C ALA A 447 -15.49 -16.14 8.37
N PRO A 448 -16.50 -15.63 9.08
CA PRO A 448 -17.89 -15.71 8.66
C PRO A 448 -18.15 -15.06 7.31
N VAL A 449 -17.34 -14.12 6.83
CA VAL A 449 -17.54 -13.45 5.54
C VAL A 449 -17.01 -14.29 4.38
N SER A 450 -17.77 -14.36 3.29
CA SER A 450 -17.27 -14.92 2.03
C SER A 450 -16.14 -14.04 1.47
N PRO A 451 -15.29 -14.55 0.56
CA PRO A 451 -14.26 -13.73 -0.09
C PRO A 451 -14.83 -12.46 -0.76
N SER A 452 -16.01 -12.56 -1.39
CA SER A 452 -16.66 -11.41 -2.03
C SER A 452 -17.24 -10.42 -1.02
N GLU A 453 -17.77 -10.88 0.12
CA GLU A 453 -18.23 -10.01 1.20
C GLU A 453 -17.05 -9.29 1.87
N TYR A 454 -15.93 -9.98 2.06
CA TYR A 454 -14.70 -9.39 2.60
C TYR A 454 -14.11 -8.35 1.64
N GLU A 455 -14.03 -8.66 0.34
CA GLU A 455 -13.58 -7.70 -0.68
C GLU A 455 -14.50 -6.47 -0.72
N ALA A 456 -15.81 -6.67 -0.65
CA ALA A 456 -16.77 -5.59 -0.55
C ALA A 456 -16.55 -4.74 0.70
N LEU A 457 -16.31 -5.35 1.86
CA LEU A 457 -16.05 -4.65 3.10
C LEU A 457 -14.77 -3.81 3.02
N VAL A 458 -13.68 -4.40 2.51
CA VAL A 458 -12.42 -3.67 2.29
C VAL A 458 -12.64 -2.51 1.32
N SER A 459 -13.40 -2.71 0.24
CA SER A 459 -13.75 -1.64 -0.71
C SER A 459 -14.48 -0.48 -0.02
N LEU A 460 -15.45 -0.76 0.85
CA LEU A 460 -16.15 0.28 1.64
C LEU A 460 -15.21 1.04 2.59
N LEU A 461 -14.18 0.38 3.12
CA LEU A 461 -13.20 1.01 4.01
C LEU A 461 -12.17 1.83 3.24
N SER A 462 -11.69 1.33 2.10
CA SER A 462 -10.70 1.99 1.26
C SER A 462 -11.23 3.25 0.58
N SER A 463 -12.55 3.39 0.39
CA SER A 463 -13.13 4.69 -0.02
C SER A 463 -12.87 5.83 0.97
N SER A 464 -12.39 5.54 2.19
CA SER A 464 -12.03 6.54 3.19
C SER A 464 -10.53 6.70 3.43
N SER A 465 -9.68 5.83 2.86
CA SER A 465 -8.24 5.81 3.11
C SER A 465 -7.43 5.63 1.82
N ASN A 466 -6.40 6.45 1.60
CA ASN A 466 -5.52 6.39 0.42
C ASN A 466 -4.62 5.13 0.34
N GLY A 467 -4.80 4.12 1.20
CA GLY A 467 -3.91 2.97 1.34
C GLY A 467 -4.58 1.61 1.16
N THR A 468 -3.76 0.54 1.16
CA THR A 468 -4.24 -0.85 1.13
C THR A 468 -4.76 -1.25 2.51
N THR A 469 -6.06 -1.11 2.72
CA THR A 469 -6.72 -1.49 3.97
C THR A 469 -6.63 -3.01 4.18
N ARG A 470 -6.02 -3.46 5.28
CA ARG A 470 -6.03 -4.87 5.70
C ARG A 470 -6.89 -5.04 6.95
N LEU A 471 -7.65 -6.12 7.02
CA LEU A 471 -8.44 -6.46 8.21
C LEU A 471 -7.80 -7.64 8.95
N THR A 472 -7.65 -7.50 10.26
CA THR A 472 -7.20 -8.57 11.15
C THR A 472 -8.34 -8.97 12.07
N SER A 473 -8.72 -10.25 12.08
CA SER A 473 -9.75 -10.75 12.99
C SER A 473 -9.22 -10.76 14.43
N LEU A 474 -9.87 -9.99 15.31
CA LEU A 474 -9.54 -9.95 16.73
C LEU A 474 -10.46 -10.87 17.54
N TYR A 475 -11.75 -10.82 17.26
CA TYR A 475 -12.75 -11.56 18.02
C TYR A 475 -13.76 -12.23 17.09
N ARG A 476 -14.21 -13.41 17.51
CA ARG A 476 -15.22 -14.24 16.83
C ARG A 476 -15.96 -15.04 17.87
N ALA A 477 -17.29 -14.91 17.90
CA ALA A 477 -18.10 -15.56 18.93
C ALA A 477 -18.00 -17.09 18.91
N SER A 478 -17.83 -17.69 17.73
CA SER A 478 -17.63 -19.14 17.58
C SER A 478 -16.27 -19.66 18.03
N VAL A 479 -15.25 -18.80 18.10
CA VAL A 479 -13.86 -19.19 18.41
C VAL A 479 -13.49 -18.80 19.84
N HIS A 480 -13.82 -17.58 20.23
CA HIS A 480 -13.31 -16.95 21.46
C HIS A 480 -14.28 -17.05 22.63
N GLY A 481 -15.50 -17.56 22.41
CA GLY A 481 -16.57 -17.58 23.39
C GLY A 481 -17.63 -16.53 23.07
N THR A 482 -18.78 -16.61 23.73
CA THR A 482 -19.95 -15.78 23.42
C THR A 482 -20.24 -14.74 24.48
N THR A 483 -19.36 -14.55 25.48
CA THR A 483 -19.59 -13.56 26.53
C THR A 483 -19.03 -12.19 26.15
N TYR A 484 -19.58 -11.15 26.75
CA TYR A 484 -19.04 -9.79 26.59
C TYR A 484 -17.61 -9.67 27.15
N GLY A 485 -17.26 -10.46 28.17
CA GLY A 485 -15.89 -10.52 28.67
C GLY A 485 -14.92 -11.06 27.62
N ASP A 486 -15.30 -12.14 26.95
CA ASP A 486 -14.49 -12.73 25.87
C ASP A 486 -14.23 -11.71 24.76
N LEU A 487 -15.26 -10.93 24.36
CA LEU A 487 -15.11 -9.85 23.39
C LEU A 487 -14.05 -8.84 23.84
N LEU A 488 -14.17 -8.31 25.05
CA LEU A 488 -13.24 -7.29 25.56
C LEU A 488 -11.81 -7.82 25.71
N ASP A 489 -11.65 -9.06 26.17
CA ASP A 489 -10.34 -9.69 26.37
C ASP A 489 -9.58 -9.90 25.05
N ASN A 490 -10.30 -10.08 23.94
CA ASN A 490 -9.69 -10.29 22.62
C ASN A 490 -9.54 -8.99 21.81
N VAL A 491 -10.48 -8.04 21.93
CA VAL A 491 -10.41 -6.77 21.20
C VAL A 491 -9.36 -5.82 21.80
N GLY A 492 -9.26 -5.76 23.13
CA GLY A 492 -8.32 -4.88 23.82
C GLY A 492 -8.48 -3.41 23.41
N ASP A 493 -7.34 -2.72 23.23
CA ASP A 493 -7.27 -1.29 22.90
C ASP A 493 -7.18 -1.03 21.38
N ALA A 494 -7.52 -2.02 20.55
CA ALA A 494 -7.40 -1.91 19.11
C ALA A 494 -8.37 -0.88 18.51
N LYS A 495 -7.90 -0.18 17.47
CA LYS A 495 -8.63 0.81 16.68
C LYS A 495 -7.94 1.02 15.33
N PRO A 496 -8.67 1.30 14.24
CA PRO A 496 -10.13 1.31 14.08
C PRO A 496 -10.77 -0.09 14.17
N LEU A 497 -12.08 -0.18 14.48
CA LEU A 497 -12.79 -1.46 14.59
C LEU A 497 -13.93 -1.59 13.57
N VAL A 498 -14.10 -2.81 13.06
CA VAL A 498 -15.22 -3.21 12.20
C VAL A 498 -15.99 -4.34 12.86
N PHE A 499 -17.27 -4.11 13.15
CA PHE A 499 -18.19 -5.08 13.70
C PHE A 499 -18.95 -5.74 12.55
N VAL A 500 -18.74 -7.04 12.34
CA VAL A 500 -19.45 -7.83 11.34
C VAL A 500 -20.45 -8.76 12.04
N VAL A 501 -21.71 -8.64 11.67
CA VAL A 501 -22.83 -9.43 12.20
C VAL A 501 -23.41 -10.27 11.06
N ARG A 502 -23.45 -11.59 11.26
CA ARG A 502 -24.12 -12.53 10.35
C ARG A 502 -25.42 -13.04 10.96
N LYS A 503 -26.51 -12.92 10.21
CA LYS A 503 -27.81 -13.53 10.54
C LYS A 503 -28.43 -14.14 9.28
N ASP A 504 -28.52 -15.46 9.23
CA ASP A 504 -28.97 -16.24 8.09
C ASP A 504 -28.19 -15.84 6.82
N LYS A 505 -28.90 -15.28 5.83
CA LYS A 505 -28.31 -14.75 4.58
C LYS A 505 -27.80 -13.31 4.70
N TYR A 506 -28.07 -12.63 5.80
CA TYR A 506 -27.77 -11.22 6.00
C TYR A 506 -26.39 -11.06 6.63
N VAL A 507 -25.60 -10.16 6.05
CA VAL A 507 -24.29 -9.75 6.58
C VAL A 507 -24.25 -8.24 6.59
N PHE A 508 -24.09 -7.67 7.78
CA PHE A 508 -24.15 -6.24 8.03
C PHE A 508 -23.31 -5.88 9.26
N GLY A 509 -23.18 -4.60 9.56
CA GLY A 509 -22.30 -4.20 10.63
C GLY A 509 -22.16 -2.71 10.84
N ALA A 510 -21.09 -2.35 11.54
CA ALA A 510 -20.67 -0.98 11.77
C ALA A 510 -19.14 -0.87 11.72
N PHE A 511 -18.65 0.24 11.18
CA PHE A 511 -17.27 0.69 11.36
C PHE A 511 -17.24 1.78 12.41
N ILE A 512 -16.24 1.76 13.28
CA ILE A 512 -15.91 2.86 14.19
C ILE A 512 -14.41 3.18 14.06
N ASN A 513 -14.07 4.46 13.95
CA ASN A 513 -12.68 4.93 13.85
C ASN A 513 -11.91 4.74 15.19
N CYS A 514 -12.64 4.72 16.30
CA CYS A 514 -12.08 4.57 17.64
C CYS A 514 -11.94 3.11 18.09
N GLY A 515 -11.47 2.93 19.33
CA GLY A 515 -11.52 1.65 20.04
C GLY A 515 -12.73 1.55 20.95
N LEU A 516 -12.77 0.52 21.81
CA LEU A 516 -13.76 0.40 22.88
C LEU A 516 -13.24 1.08 24.16
N GLU A 517 -13.88 2.18 24.57
CA GLU A 517 -13.49 2.90 25.80
C GLU A 517 -14.32 2.43 26.99
N LEU A 518 -13.72 1.63 27.87
CA LEU A 518 -14.39 1.14 29.08
C LEU A 518 -14.51 2.26 30.13
N PRO A 519 -15.59 2.28 30.93
CA PRO A 519 -15.71 3.23 32.05
C PRO A 519 -14.56 3.08 33.06
N GLU A 520 -14.05 4.20 33.59
CA GLU A 520 -12.92 4.22 34.54
C GLU A 520 -13.21 3.44 35.84
N GLY A 521 -14.45 3.51 36.31
CA GLY A 521 -14.88 2.87 37.55
C GLY A 521 -15.61 1.54 37.30
N PRO A 522 -15.35 0.48 38.10
CA PRO A 522 -16.14 -0.76 38.06
C PRO A 522 -17.60 -0.57 38.52
N ARG A 523 -17.97 0.64 38.97
CA ARG A 523 -19.32 1.04 39.38
C ARG A 523 -20.03 1.89 38.34
N ASP A 524 -19.31 2.46 37.37
CA ASP A 524 -19.92 3.22 36.30
C ASP A 524 -20.58 2.21 35.35
N ALA A 525 -21.86 2.44 35.07
CA ALA A 525 -22.68 1.45 34.37
C ALA A 525 -22.33 1.40 32.87
N GLU A 526 -21.98 2.56 32.31
CA GLU A 526 -21.73 2.82 30.89
C GLU A 526 -20.83 4.05 30.72
N HIS A 527 -20.13 4.14 29.58
CA HIS A 527 -19.34 5.28 29.13
C HIS A 527 -19.69 5.53 27.66
N GLY A 528 -20.15 6.74 27.38
CA GLY A 528 -20.57 7.18 26.05
C GLY A 528 -19.58 8.19 25.48
N TYR A 529 -19.23 8.03 24.21
CA TYR A 529 -18.28 8.90 23.54
C TYR A 529 -18.59 9.02 22.05
N GLU A 530 -18.20 10.16 21.47
CA GLU A 530 -18.36 10.45 20.05
C GLU A 530 -17.20 9.83 19.24
N CYS A 531 -17.51 9.27 18.07
CA CYS A 531 -16.49 8.75 17.17
C CYS A 531 -17.02 8.65 15.74
N ASP A 532 -16.14 8.84 14.75
CA ASP A 532 -16.55 8.63 13.35
C ASP A 532 -17.04 7.20 13.15
N LEU A 533 -18.31 7.05 12.77
CA LEU A 533 -18.93 5.76 12.57
C LEU A 533 -19.91 5.76 11.40
N TRP A 534 -20.09 4.58 10.82
CA TRP A 534 -21.12 4.33 9.81
C TRP A 534 -21.52 2.87 9.81
N HIS A 535 -22.73 2.59 9.34
CA HIS A 535 -23.23 1.23 9.20
C HIS A 535 -23.00 0.70 7.79
N PHE A 536 -23.06 -0.62 7.64
CA PHE A 536 -23.03 -1.23 6.32
C PHE A 536 -23.88 -2.49 6.23
N SER A 537 -24.26 -2.83 5.00
CA SER A 537 -24.88 -4.11 4.65
C SER A 537 -24.13 -4.72 3.48
N LEU A 538 -23.46 -5.84 3.67
CA LEU A 538 -22.73 -6.57 2.61
C LEU A 538 -23.65 -7.50 1.82
N SER A 539 -24.71 -8.03 2.45
CA SER A 539 -25.61 -9.00 1.81
C SER A 539 -27.06 -8.93 2.33
N GLY A 540 -28.00 -9.13 1.40
CA GLY A 540 -29.38 -9.54 1.66
C GLY A 540 -30.47 -8.46 1.66
N HIS A 541 -30.15 -7.19 1.91
CA HIS A 541 -31.13 -6.08 1.94
C HIS A 541 -31.02 -5.07 0.82
N PHE A 542 -29.81 -4.93 0.31
CA PHE A 542 -29.48 -4.06 -0.80
C PHE A 542 -29.05 -4.94 -1.97
N PRO A 543 -29.27 -4.49 -3.22
CA PRO A 543 -28.78 -5.20 -4.40
C PRO A 543 -27.25 -5.30 -4.42
N LYS A 544 -26.55 -4.45 -3.66
CA LYS A 544 -25.09 -4.41 -3.54
C LYS A 544 -24.64 -4.09 -2.11
N PRO A 545 -23.38 -4.39 -1.75
CA PRO A 545 -22.80 -3.93 -0.49
C PRO A 545 -23.03 -2.44 -0.30
N THR A 546 -23.51 -1.94 0.82
CA THR A 546 -23.95 -0.54 0.95
C THR A 546 -23.40 0.05 2.23
N LYS A 547 -22.74 1.21 2.11
CA LYS A 547 -22.39 2.09 3.23
C LYS A 547 -23.62 2.92 3.59
N ILE A 548 -23.86 3.09 4.88
CA ILE A 548 -24.98 3.80 5.46
C ILE A 548 -24.37 4.84 6.38
N ASP A 549 -24.18 6.05 5.85
CA ASP A 549 -23.64 7.17 6.61
C ASP A 549 -24.62 7.62 7.70
N ILE A 550 -24.07 8.05 8.84
CA ILE A 550 -24.80 8.58 9.99
C ILE A 550 -24.45 10.06 10.11
N ASP A 551 -25.41 10.92 10.43
CA ASP A 551 -25.16 12.34 10.62
C ASP A 551 -24.17 12.54 11.78
N ASN A 552 -23.20 13.44 11.62
CA ASN A 552 -22.11 13.60 12.60
C ASN A 552 -22.59 13.86 14.03
N GLU A 553 -23.75 14.50 14.22
CA GLU A 553 -24.35 14.76 15.53
C GLU A 553 -24.87 13.50 16.23
N ASP A 554 -25.08 12.41 15.48
CA ASP A 554 -25.59 11.13 15.97
C ASP A 554 -24.49 10.06 16.05
N GLN A 555 -23.22 10.41 15.80
CA GLN A 555 -22.12 9.45 15.77
C GLN A 555 -21.50 9.22 17.16
N TRP A 556 -22.06 8.27 17.92
CA TRP A 556 -21.58 7.92 19.26
C TRP A 556 -21.63 6.42 19.55
N VAL A 557 -20.85 5.99 20.55
CA VAL A 557 -20.78 4.62 21.05
C VAL A 557 -20.90 4.63 22.58
N ASP A 558 -21.80 3.81 23.13
CA ASP A 558 -21.83 3.54 24.57
C ASP A 558 -21.30 2.13 24.86
N VAL A 559 -20.42 2.05 25.85
CA VAL A 559 -19.78 0.81 26.28
C VAL A 559 -20.04 0.59 27.76
N ALA A 560 -20.60 -0.57 28.13
CA ALA A 560 -20.80 -0.93 29.52
C ALA A 560 -19.52 -1.44 30.19
N ALA A 561 -19.39 -1.23 31.49
CA ALA A 561 -18.45 -2.02 32.28
C ALA A 561 -18.80 -3.53 32.20
N ARG A 562 -17.84 -4.43 32.46
CA ARG A 562 -18.06 -5.90 32.38
C ARG A 562 -19.32 -6.37 33.11
N LYS A 563 -19.63 -5.77 34.26
CA LYS A 563 -20.84 -6.05 35.07
C LYS A 563 -21.97 -5.03 34.89
N GLY A 564 -21.71 -3.92 34.21
CA GLY A 564 -22.67 -2.86 33.92
C GLY A 564 -23.60 -3.20 32.77
N SER A 565 -24.36 -2.24 32.29
CA SER A 565 -25.24 -2.38 31.13
C SER A 565 -25.56 -1.02 30.58
N VAL A 566 -25.53 -0.89 29.26
CA VAL A 566 -25.98 0.32 28.56
C VAL A 566 -27.49 0.41 28.65
N GLU A 567 -28.01 1.50 29.22
CA GLU A 567 -29.44 1.78 29.45
C GLU A 567 -30.20 0.67 30.20
N GLY A 568 -29.50 -0.20 30.92
CA GLY A 568 -30.10 -1.39 31.55
C GLY A 568 -30.45 -2.52 30.57
N ARG A 569 -30.05 -2.45 29.30
CA ARG A 569 -30.53 -3.35 28.23
C ARG A 569 -29.44 -4.06 27.43
N ALA A 570 -28.30 -3.43 27.20
CA ALA A 570 -27.24 -3.94 26.34
C ALA A 570 -25.85 -3.89 27.00
N LYS A 571 -24.82 -4.38 26.33
CA LYS A 571 -23.42 -4.22 26.75
C LYS A 571 -22.63 -3.25 25.87
N LEU A 572 -23.01 -3.18 24.60
CA LEU A 572 -22.44 -2.28 23.62
C LEU A 572 -23.57 -1.72 22.77
N HIS A 573 -23.53 -0.43 22.53
CA HIS A 573 -24.51 0.31 21.74
C HIS A 573 -23.74 1.20 20.76
N ILE A 574 -23.85 0.92 19.47
CA ILE A 574 -23.15 1.63 18.40
C ILE A 574 -24.19 2.42 17.62
N HIS A 575 -24.19 3.75 17.83
CA HIS A 575 -25.26 4.65 17.44
C HIS A 575 -26.62 4.17 17.98
N GLU A 576 -27.73 4.87 17.71
CA GLU A 576 -29.08 4.40 18.09
C GLU A 576 -29.49 3.07 17.44
N SER A 577 -28.63 2.47 16.62
CA SER A 577 -29.03 1.48 15.63
C SER A 577 -28.56 0.06 15.88
N LEU A 578 -27.49 -0.19 16.63
CA LEU A 578 -26.98 -1.56 16.86
C LEU A 578 -26.62 -1.80 18.33
N TYR A 579 -27.34 -2.73 18.95
CA TYR A 579 -27.12 -3.16 20.32
C TYR A 579 -26.58 -4.59 20.34
N LEU A 580 -25.49 -4.83 21.04
CA LEU A 580 -24.97 -6.18 21.29
C LEU A 580 -25.22 -6.59 22.74
N ASN A 581 -25.48 -7.89 22.92
CA ASN A 581 -25.92 -8.47 24.18
C ASN A 581 -27.20 -7.83 24.76
N PHE A 582 -28.21 -7.66 23.90
CA PHE A 582 -29.49 -7.08 24.25
C PHE A 582 -30.38 -8.06 25.04
N GLY A 583 -30.99 -7.60 26.14
CA GLY A 583 -31.95 -8.37 26.92
C GLY A 583 -32.82 -7.50 27.84
N LEU A 584 -34.10 -7.86 27.95
CA LEU A 584 -35.04 -7.24 28.91
C LEU A 584 -35.39 -8.25 30.01
N PRO A 585 -35.33 -7.90 31.31
CA PRO A 585 -34.93 -6.61 31.89
C PRO A 585 -33.42 -6.47 32.18
N TRP A 586 -32.60 -7.44 31.80
CA TRP A 586 -31.14 -7.41 31.99
C TRP A 586 -30.42 -7.95 30.75
N ALA A 587 -29.24 -7.39 30.46
CA ALA A 587 -28.31 -7.92 29.47
C ALA A 587 -28.00 -9.39 29.76
N LEU A 588 -27.93 -10.19 28.71
CA LEU A 588 -27.78 -11.63 28.82
C LEU A 588 -26.30 -12.02 28.80
N THR A 589 -26.01 -13.31 28.82
CA THR A 589 -24.61 -13.78 28.78
C THR A 589 -24.08 -13.93 27.36
N ASP A 590 -24.96 -13.99 26.35
CA ASP A 590 -24.59 -14.24 24.96
C ASP A 590 -24.62 -12.94 24.14
N ILE A 591 -23.44 -12.49 23.71
CA ILE A 591 -23.22 -11.27 22.91
C ILE A 591 -23.96 -11.29 21.59
N ARG A 592 -24.32 -12.48 21.07
CA ARG A 592 -25.04 -12.65 19.81
C ARG A 592 -26.51 -12.29 19.90
N ARG A 593 -27.05 -12.06 21.10
CA ARG A 593 -28.38 -11.47 21.21
C ARG A 593 -28.28 -9.99 20.92
N CYS A 594 -28.89 -9.56 19.83
CA CYS A 594 -28.74 -8.22 19.32
C CYS A 594 -30.11 -7.55 19.16
N ALA A 595 -30.10 -6.22 19.19
CA ALA A 595 -31.19 -5.41 18.66
C ALA A 595 -30.64 -4.52 17.55
N GLN A 596 -31.41 -4.32 16.49
CA GLN A 596 -31.00 -3.43 15.40
C GLN A 596 -32.21 -2.75 14.75
N TYR A 597 -32.10 -1.45 14.50
CA TYR A 597 -33.05 -0.65 13.74
C TYR A 597 -32.32 0.56 13.14
N LEU A 598 -32.56 0.90 11.87
CA LEU A 598 -31.86 2.01 11.19
C LEU A 598 -32.84 3.02 10.57
N ARG A 599 -32.51 4.31 10.70
CA ARG A 599 -33.16 5.46 10.04
C ARG A 599 -32.24 6.69 10.07
N PRO A 600 -32.17 7.51 8.99
CA PRO A 600 -32.67 7.23 7.64
C PRO A 600 -31.84 6.14 6.91
N LEU A 601 -32.26 5.72 5.72
CA LEU A 601 -31.52 4.77 4.90
C LEU A 601 -31.26 5.32 3.49
N PRO A 602 -30.15 4.90 2.85
CA PRO A 602 -29.93 5.10 1.42
C PRO A 602 -31.06 4.50 0.57
N GLU A 603 -31.20 5.02 -0.65
CA GLU A 603 -32.10 4.45 -1.65
C GLU A 603 -31.72 2.99 -1.98
N GLY A 604 -32.71 2.18 -2.35
CA GLY A 604 -32.50 0.78 -2.74
C GLY A 604 -32.61 -0.25 -1.61
N TYR A 605 -32.96 0.15 -0.39
CA TYR A 605 -33.30 -0.80 0.67
C TYR A 605 -34.58 -1.58 0.34
N THR A 606 -34.46 -2.91 0.26
CA THR A 606 -35.57 -3.83 -0.05
C THR A 606 -35.93 -4.75 1.12
N GLY A 607 -35.28 -4.56 2.27
CA GLY A 607 -35.44 -5.39 3.46
C GLY A 607 -36.73 -5.12 4.26
N VAL A 608 -36.84 -5.80 5.39
CA VAL A 608 -38.00 -5.69 6.29
C VAL A 608 -37.96 -4.37 7.05
N ARG A 609 -39.12 -3.71 7.15
CA ARG A 609 -39.31 -2.53 8.01
C ARG A 609 -40.25 -2.87 9.16
N ASP A 610 -40.06 -2.23 10.31
CA ASP A 610 -41.02 -2.30 11.42
C ASP A 610 -42.20 -1.31 11.21
N ASP A 611 -43.14 -1.31 12.15
CA ASP A 611 -44.33 -0.45 12.13
C ASP A 611 -43.99 1.05 12.24
N SER A 612 -42.77 1.39 12.69
CA SER A 612 -42.26 2.77 12.75
C SER A 612 -41.49 3.17 11.50
N GLY A 613 -41.35 2.25 10.53
CA GLY A 613 -40.62 2.45 9.27
C GLY A 613 -39.11 2.22 9.39
N ASN A 614 -38.61 1.80 10.56
CA ASN A 614 -37.18 1.52 10.75
C ASN A 614 -36.78 0.27 9.97
N ALA A 615 -35.59 0.29 9.40
CA ALA A 615 -35.08 -0.83 8.66
C ALA A 615 -34.39 -1.88 9.54
N LEU A 616 -34.67 -3.15 9.25
CA LEU A 616 -34.21 -4.30 10.02
C LEU A 616 -33.23 -5.12 9.18
N LEU A 617 -31.93 -4.83 9.31
CA LEU A 617 -30.83 -5.53 8.64
C LEU A 617 -30.66 -6.98 9.09
N ALA A 618 -31.30 -7.40 10.18
CA ALA A 618 -31.41 -8.82 10.55
C ALA A 618 -32.75 -9.45 10.12
N GLY A 619 -33.62 -8.71 9.43
CA GLY A 619 -35.00 -9.10 9.13
C GLY A 619 -35.95 -9.02 10.35
N SER A 620 -35.44 -8.71 11.54
CA SER A 620 -36.21 -8.47 12.77
C SER A 620 -35.44 -7.52 13.69
N SER A 621 -36.15 -6.80 14.56
CA SER A 621 -35.54 -5.82 15.47
C SER A 621 -34.83 -6.46 16.67
N LEU A 622 -35.22 -7.68 17.04
CA LEU A 622 -34.59 -8.50 18.08
C LEU A 622 -34.22 -9.84 17.48
N PHE A 623 -32.94 -10.19 17.49
CA PHE A 623 -32.45 -11.40 16.85
C PHE A 623 -31.29 -12.02 17.62
N HIS A 624 -31.01 -13.29 17.28
CA HIS A 624 -29.81 -13.98 17.71
C HIS A 624 -28.92 -14.14 16.49
N ALA A 625 -27.80 -13.41 16.43
CA ALA A 625 -26.82 -13.50 15.36
C ALA A 625 -26.21 -14.90 15.32
N ASP A 626 -25.96 -15.41 14.12
CA ASP A 626 -25.30 -16.71 13.97
C ASP A 626 -23.80 -16.59 14.27
N GLU A 627 -23.22 -15.44 13.93
CA GLU A 627 -21.84 -15.05 14.24
C GLU A 627 -21.73 -13.55 14.49
N ILE A 628 -20.81 -13.17 15.38
CA ILE A 628 -20.27 -11.81 15.50
C ILE A 628 -18.76 -11.91 15.35
N GLU A 629 -18.20 -11.11 14.47
CA GLU A 629 -16.76 -10.94 14.29
C GLU A 629 -16.39 -9.47 14.47
N ILE A 630 -15.25 -9.21 15.11
CA ILE A 630 -14.66 -7.88 15.20
C ILE A 630 -13.30 -7.91 14.53
N LEU A 631 -13.13 -7.03 13.55
CA LEU A 631 -11.91 -6.87 12.79
C LEU A 631 -11.22 -5.56 13.17
N HIS A 632 -9.90 -5.59 13.27
CA HIS A 632 -9.05 -4.40 13.35
C HIS A 632 -8.64 -3.96 11.95
N VAL A 633 -8.80 -2.67 11.68
CA VAL A 633 -8.29 -2.06 10.45
C VAL A 633 -6.80 -1.78 10.65
N VAL A 634 -5.97 -2.48 9.87
CA VAL A 634 -4.53 -2.29 9.84
C VAL A 634 -4.21 -1.53 8.57
N ASP A 635 -3.89 -0.25 8.73
CA ASP A 635 -3.26 0.53 7.67
C ASP A 635 -1.86 -0.05 7.42
N ARG A 636 -1.59 -0.40 6.17
CA ARG A 636 -0.26 -0.80 5.74
C ARG A 636 0.64 0.42 5.61
#